data_AF-A0A9D5NS73-F1
#
_entry.id   AF-A0A9D5NS73-F1
#
_cell.length_a   1.000
_cell.length_b   1.000
_cell.length_c   1.000
_cell.angle_alpha   90.00
_cell.angle_beta   90.00
_cell.angle_gamma   90.00
#
_symmetry.space_group_name_H-M   'P 1'
#
loop_
_entity.id
_entity.type
_entity.pdbx_description
1 polymer ?
#
loop_
_entity_poly.entity_id
_entity_poly.type
_entity_poly.pdbx_seq_one_letter_code
_entity_poly.pdbx_strand_id
1 'polypeptide(L)'
;MFNIAIMAKIHRKLTITAGDIKKRHPRYLTCETDRQYAELANDIYNMMYEEMDFMDDFELKNACISLALYFEDLHSGTHLFETFTKLYKEMFGRYVPFYSSESADSPQARLDAMKFMLWHAIAAERNGMMLNPTNLGLANMAERLLNLWDERKDKIQPNEELADYLYAEETQDNANEVKMVLIWLSLYSLFGRWYSNPDPKDDESGLGRLFGEATKETLDYANECHFVFRIQTWPLSLTPQQIYAEMIRIEMDDPNDEIAESIEQIKVRQYEMYEIAGSDLMGLTLKDFLGKTFWVDYHDFNGDARKMVKKHTHILASFINLNNRWELNGPSLWLNPNKKHSQMYLEELQQHHHWMHDYVGQFDKFIKNHRGERLYFFRNAKEYLKWVKEDLGMEDTKMPPEFEDMEEPMACFFENNGQTTCCMNAQCIKHPDNPCYDKSYAEENSLIFIGNTTSCTPDMLLYMFEHRLLPDAMFNDIRGRKHGRQLMQENIEFMARCMRRDIKSQQVFYRPTIALDKGGEDVPVERYNTKLKYEDFVLAINEENTILSKAHKEWRVVRADNTKTIIEDVEKGKTFEMNTRDLYEAHLHLEENDIQISTVAPYVGKENASAASALLYNIVGRGQSFNNLRKFTNEIFKYLKLK
;
A
#
# COMPACT_ATOMS: atom_id res chain seq x y z
N MET A 1 -28.64 -21.45 38.59
CA MET A 1 -27.46 -21.83 39.38
C MET A 1 -26.30 -22.11 38.43
N PHE A 2 -25.69 -21.05 37.91
CA PHE A 2 -24.43 -21.15 37.17
C PHE A 2 -23.30 -21.10 38.20
N ASN A 3 -22.56 -22.19 38.30
CA ASN A 3 -21.46 -22.34 39.25
C ASN A 3 -20.30 -21.47 38.77
N ILE A 4 -20.06 -20.37 39.48
CA ILE A 4 -18.87 -19.55 39.38
C ILE A 4 -17.72 -20.37 39.98
N ALA A 5 -16.99 -21.09 39.15
CA ALA A 5 -15.68 -21.59 39.49
C ALA A 5 -14.66 -20.52 39.07
N ILE A 6 -14.22 -19.74 40.06
CA ILE A 6 -12.98 -18.95 39.96
C ILE A 6 -11.84 -19.96 39.83
N MET A 7 -11.51 -20.32 38.59
CA MET A 7 -10.24 -20.96 38.27
C MET A 7 -9.19 -19.85 38.29
N ALA A 8 -8.42 -19.76 39.37
CA ALA A 8 -7.17 -19.03 39.36
C ALA A 8 -6.29 -19.63 38.26
N LYS A 9 -6.21 -18.95 37.11
CA LYS A 9 -5.27 -19.27 36.04
C LYS A 9 -3.86 -19.08 36.58
N ILE A 10 -3.19 -20.17 36.96
CA ILE A 10 -1.74 -20.16 37.19
C ILE A 10 -1.09 -20.16 35.80
N HIS A 11 -1.10 -19.01 35.13
CA HIS A 11 -0.26 -18.78 33.95
C HIS A 11 1.18 -18.63 34.44
N ARG A 12 2.08 -19.50 33.97
CA ARG A 12 3.51 -19.34 34.24
C ARG A 12 4.02 -18.27 33.28
N LYS A 13 4.25 -17.06 33.79
CA LYS A 13 4.85 -15.95 33.02
C LYS A 13 5.98 -16.46 32.14
N LEU A 14 5.88 -16.23 30.84
CA LEU A 14 6.95 -16.55 29.91
C LEU A 14 8.13 -15.62 30.15
N THR A 15 9.34 -16.14 29.93
CA THR A 15 10.56 -15.35 29.98
C THR A 15 10.97 -15.02 28.54
N ILE A 16 11.19 -13.74 28.28
CA ILE A 16 11.77 -13.28 27.01
C ILE A 16 13.29 -13.37 27.13
N THR A 17 13.93 -14.04 26.18
CA THR A 17 15.37 -14.30 26.19
C THR A 17 16.09 -13.45 25.13
N ALA A 18 17.40 -13.29 25.26
CA ALA A 18 18.23 -12.68 24.21
C ALA A 18 18.04 -13.39 22.85
N GLY A 19 17.85 -14.71 22.87
CA GLY A 19 17.54 -15.49 21.67
C GLY A 19 16.18 -15.18 21.03
N ASP A 20 15.23 -14.59 21.78
CA ASP A 20 13.97 -14.12 21.21
C ASP A 20 14.13 -12.75 20.52
N ILE A 21 14.99 -11.86 21.05
CA ILE A 21 15.36 -10.59 20.42
C ILE A 21 16.16 -10.84 19.14
N LYS A 22 17.21 -11.66 19.23
CA LYS A 22 18.02 -12.10 18.08
C LYS A 22 17.20 -12.63 16.90
N LYS A 23 16.10 -13.36 17.15
CA LYS A 23 15.20 -13.87 16.09
C LYS A 23 14.45 -12.77 15.34
N ARG A 24 14.45 -11.55 15.87
CA ARG A 24 13.85 -10.36 15.27
C ARG A 24 14.90 -9.45 14.62
N HIS A 25 16.16 -9.86 14.57
CA HIS A 25 17.24 -9.19 13.84
C HIS A 25 17.48 -9.85 12.47
N PRO A 26 17.97 -9.10 11.47
CA PRO A 26 18.31 -9.68 10.17
C PRO A 26 19.31 -10.81 10.34
N ARG A 27 19.09 -11.93 9.62
CA ARG A 27 19.94 -13.14 9.68
C ARG A 27 20.19 -13.73 11.08
N TYR A 28 19.34 -13.43 12.06
CA TYR A 28 19.66 -13.75 13.45
C TYR A 28 20.98 -13.11 13.89
N LEU A 29 21.25 -11.86 13.51
CA LEU A 29 22.43 -11.11 13.94
C LEU A 29 22.48 -11.12 15.47
N THR A 30 23.61 -11.58 16.01
CA THR A 30 23.82 -11.62 17.46
C THR A 30 24.43 -10.30 17.86
N CYS A 31 23.77 -9.57 18.75
CA CYS A 31 24.25 -8.29 19.23
C CYS A 31 24.54 -8.39 20.73
N GLU A 32 25.54 -7.67 21.23
CA GLU A 32 25.89 -7.65 22.65
C GLU A 32 24.73 -7.12 23.51
N THR A 33 23.89 -6.26 22.92
CA THR A 33 22.73 -5.63 23.55
C THR A 33 21.45 -6.49 23.54
N ASP A 34 21.44 -7.65 22.85
CA ASP A 34 20.27 -8.55 22.76
C ASP A 34 19.70 -8.88 24.14
N ARG A 35 20.58 -9.06 25.13
CA ARG A 35 20.18 -9.34 26.52
C ARG A 35 19.51 -8.14 27.18
N GLN A 36 20.01 -6.93 26.96
CA GLN A 36 19.47 -5.71 27.58
C GLN A 36 18.07 -5.40 27.05
N TYR A 37 17.85 -5.55 25.74
CA TYR A 37 16.53 -5.41 25.14
C TYR A 37 15.57 -6.55 25.52
N ALA A 38 16.08 -7.77 25.75
CA ALA A 38 15.25 -8.83 26.33
C ALA A 38 14.82 -8.51 27.77
N GLU A 39 15.70 -7.92 28.58
CA GLU A 39 15.37 -7.46 29.94
C GLU A 39 14.32 -6.34 29.90
N LEU A 40 14.44 -5.37 28.99
CA LEU A 40 13.41 -4.35 28.76
C LEU A 40 12.07 -4.98 28.36
N ALA A 41 12.08 -5.95 27.45
CA ALA A 41 10.87 -6.65 27.02
C ALA A 41 10.20 -7.41 28.17
N ASN A 42 10.98 -7.99 29.10
CA ASN A 42 10.44 -8.61 30.31
C ASN A 42 9.84 -7.57 31.29
N ASP A 43 10.44 -6.39 31.43
CA ASP A 43 9.88 -5.31 32.24
C ASP A 43 8.53 -4.84 31.66
N ILE A 44 8.45 -4.68 30.33
CA ILE A 44 7.20 -4.40 29.60
C ILE A 44 6.18 -5.52 29.81
N TYR A 45 6.58 -6.78 29.66
CA TYR A 45 5.71 -7.94 29.88
C TYR A 45 5.12 -7.94 31.29
N ASN A 46 5.95 -7.71 32.31
CA ASN A 46 5.49 -7.65 33.69
C ASN A 46 4.50 -6.51 33.95
N MET A 47 4.67 -5.38 33.28
CA MET A 47 3.76 -4.24 33.36
C MET A 47 2.41 -4.53 32.70
N MET A 48 2.41 -5.18 31.54
CA MET A 48 1.20 -5.42 30.74
C MET A 48 0.41 -6.68 31.17
N TYR A 49 1.06 -7.63 31.84
CA TYR A 49 0.53 -8.98 32.08
C TYR A 49 -0.86 -9.03 32.72
N GLU A 50 -1.13 -8.21 33.74
CA GLU A 50 -2.41 -8.24 34.44
C GLU A 50 -3.51 -7.46 33.70
N GLU A 51 -3.13 -6.49 32.86
CA GLU A 51 -4.06 -5.57 32.19
C GLU A 51 -4.41 -6.03 30.76
N MET A 52 -3.68 -7.00 30.20
CA MET A 52 -3.86 -7.56 28.86
C MET A 52 -4.35 -9.01 28.92
N ASP A 53 -5.31 -9.31 29.81
CA ASP A 53 -5.82 -10.67 30.07
C ASP A 53 -6.60 -11.31 28.90
N PHE A 54 -6.95 -10.51 27.90
CA PHE A 54 -7.56 -10.95 26.65
C PHE A 54 -6.55 -11.50 25.63
N MET A 55 -5.24 -11.32 25.87
CA MET A 55 -4.16 -11.91 25.08
C MET A 55 -3.66 -13.18 25.78
N ASP A 56 -3.26 -14.19 25.00
CA ASP A 56 -2.52 -15.31 25.56
C ASP A 56 -1.05 -14.97 25.84
N ASP A 57 -0.36 -15.83 26.59
CA ASP A 57 1.04 -15.59 27.00
C ASP A 57 1.98 -15.44 25.80
N PHE A 58 1.73 -16.12 24.68
CA PHE A 58 2.57 -16.06 23.48
C PHE A 58 2.31 -14.79 22.67
N GLU A 59 1.04 -14.42 22.48
CA GLU A 59 0.62 -13.14 21.89
C GLU A 59 1.25 -11.99 22.69
N LEU A 60 1.06 -11.97 24.01
CA LEU A 60 1.60 -10.91 24.87
C LEU A 60 3.14 -10.87 24.80
N LYS A 61 3.80 -12.03 24.83
CA LYS A 61 5.27 -12.11 24.70
C LYS A 61 5.75 -11.41 23.42
N ASN A 62 5.14 -11.72 22.28
CA ASN A 62 5.56 -11.15 21.00
C ASN A 62 5.26 -9.65 20.90
N ALA A 63 4.11 -9.20 21.42
CA ALA A 63 3.78 -7.78 21.49
C ALA A 63 4.83 -7.01 22.33
N CYS A 64 5.22 -7.55 23.49
CA CYS A 64 6.25 -6.94 24.34
C CYS A 64 7.63 -6.93 23.69
N ILE A 65 7.99 -7.95 22.91
CA ILE A 65 9.21 -7.94 22.09
C ILE A 65 9.13 -6.81 21.07
N SER A 66 8.05 -6.69 20.30
CA SER A 66 7.89 -5.62 19.31
C SER A 66 7.97 -4.23 19.97
N LEU A 67 7.42 -4.04 21.17
CA LEU A 67 7.56 -2.76 21.90
C LEU A 67 9.00 -2.48 22.36
N ALA A 68 9.77 -3.50 22.76
CA ALA A 68 11.17 -3.33 23.07
C ALA A 68 11.99 -2.97 21.82
N LEU A 69 11.71 -3.59 20.67
CA LEU A 69 12.35 -3.29 19.39
C LEU A 69 12.02 -1.87 18.89
N TYR A 70 10.84 -1.34 19.22
CA TYR A 70 10.54 0.08 18.95
C TYR A 70 11.48 1.01 19.73
N PHE A 71 11.77 0.71 21.00
CA PHE A 71 12.74 1.49 21.76
C PHE A 71 14.18 1.26 21.28
N GLU A 72 14.53 0.04 20.87
CA GLU A 72 15.81 -0.25 20.22
C GLU A 72 15.99 0.56 18.94
N ASP A 73 14.98 0.64 18.09
CA ASP A 73 15.00 1.42 16.86
C ASP A 73 15.29 2.90 17.13
N LEU A 74 14.53 3.50 18.04
CA LEU A 74 14.72 4.89 18.44
C LEU A 74 16.09 5.15 19.06
N HIS A 75 16.61 4.20 19.83
CA HIS A 75 17.88 4.39 20.55
C HIS A 75 19.10 4.14 19.68
N SER A 76 18.99 3.20 18.73
CA SER A 76 20.10 2.74 17.89
C SER A 76 20.19 3.47 16.57
N GLY A 77 19.16 4.24 16.19
CA GLY A 77 19.14 4.95 14.91
C GLY A 77 18.91 4.02 13.72
N THR A 78 18.11 2.95 13.87
CA THR A 78 17.80 2.08 12.72
C THR A 78 16.73 2.66 11.79
N HIS A 79 16.15 3.82 12.13
CA HIS A 79 15.22 4.60 11.32
C HIS A 79 13.94 3.88 10.83
N LEU A 80 13.54 2.75 11.42
CA LEU A 80 12.32 2.03 11.05
C LEU A 80 11.07 2.88 11.31
N PHE A 81 10.93 3.40 12.53
CA PHE A 81 9.78 4.22 12.91
C PHE A 81 9.79 5.57 12.20
N GLU A 82 10.96 6.19 12.08
CA GLU A 82 11.10 7.46 11.36
C GLU A 82 10.69 7.32 9.88
N THR A 83 11.16 6.27 9.21
CA THR A 83 10.74 5.92 7.84
C THR A 83 9.23 5.76 7.74
N PHE A 84 8.61 5.03 8.67
CA PHE A 84 7.16 4.89 8.71
C PHE A 84 6.46 6.25 8.83
N THR A 85 6.89 7.10 9.76
CA THR A 85 6.24 8.41 9.97
C THR A 85 6.41 9.36 8.79
N LYS A 86 7.58 9.34 8.12
CA LYS A 86 7.86 10.12 6.91
C LYS A 86 6.93 9.71 5.77
N LEU A 87 6.91 8.41 5.45
CA LEU A 87 6.07 7.86 4.39
C LEU A 87 4.57 8.02 4.70
N TYR A 88 4.15 7.81 5.95
CA TYR A 88 2.77 8.04 6.36
C TYR A 88 2.37 9.51 6.18
N LYS A 89 3.26 10.46 6.49
CA LYS A 89 3.02 11.90 6.26
C LYS A 89 2.93 12.26 4.78
N GLU A 90 3.74 11.66 3.93
CA GLU A 90 3.65 11.88 2.48
C GLU A 90 2.33 11.35 1.90
N MET A 91 1.89 10.18 2.37
CA MET A 91 0.66 9.53 1.91
C MET A 91 -0.61 10.21 2.46
N PHE A 92 -0.63 10.52 3.77
CA PHE A 92 -1.85 10.91 4.50
C PHE A 92 -1.79 12.30 5.13
N GLY A 93 -0.65 13.00 5.09
CA GLY A 93 -0.52 14.36 5.63
C GLY A 93 -0.45 14.48 7.15
N ARG A 94 -0.39 13.36 7.88
CA ARG A 94 -0.22 13.30 9.35
C ARG A 94 1.01 12.46 9.70
N TYR A 95 1.55 12.58 10.91
CA TYR A 95 2.76 11.83 11.30
C TYR A 95 2.50 10.39 11.72
N VAL A 96 1.34 10.12 12.33
CA VAL A 96 0.92 8.77 12.72
C VAL A 96 -0.59 8.60 12.50
N PRO A 97 -1.08 7.36 12.31
CA PRO A 97 -2.50 7.07 12.21
C PRO A 97 -3.29 7.49 13.45
N PHE A 98 -4.58 7.79 13.26
CA PHE A 98 -5.57 8.06 14.32
C PHE A 98 -5.39 9.34 15.14
N TYR A 99 -4.17 9.89 15.22
CA TYR A 99 -3.85 11.05 16.05
C TYR A 99 -3.42 12.24 15.21
N SER A 100 -3.64 13.46 15.73
CA SER A 100 -3.44 14.72 15.00
C SER A 100 -2.40 15.60 15.70
N SER A 101 -1.21 15.05 15.96
CA SER A 101 -0.10 15.83 16.47
C SER A 101 0.40 16.84 15.43
N GLU A 102 0.49 18.11 15.81
CA GLU A 102 0.88 19.21 14.90
C GLU A 102 2.39 19.23 14.57
N SER A 103 3.21 18.68 15.46
CA SER A 103 4.67 18.62 15.34
C SER A 103 5.21 17.29 15.84
N ALA A 104 6.16 16.71 15.10
CA ALA A 104 6.84 15.45 15.43
C ALA A 104 7.61 15.52 16.75
N ASP A 105 8.12 16.70 17.12
CA ASP A 105 9.02 16.86 18.28
C ASP A 105 8.27 17.16 19.59
N SER A 106 6.94 17.18 19.56
CA SER A 106 6.15 17.50 20.74
C SER A 106 6.04 16.31 21.71
N PRO A 107 5.94 16.53 23.04
CA PRO A 107 5.62 15.46 23.98
C PRO A 107 4.32 14.72 23.62
N GLN A 108 3.37 15.44 23.01
CA GLN A 108 2.13 14.85 22.50
C GLN A 108 2.39 13.87 21.34
N ALA A 109 3.27 14.22 20.40
CA ALA A 109 3.65 13.33 19.30
C ALA A 109 4.37 12.07 19.80
N ARG A 110 5.26 12.20 20.78
CA ARG A 110 5.90 11.04 21.44
C ARG A 110 4.86 10.11 22.06
N LEU A 111 3.84 10.66 22.72
CA LEU A 111 2.74 9.89 23.29
C LEU A 111 1.86 9.25 22.21
N ASP A 112 1.50 9.98 21.16
CA ASP A 112 0.68 9.46 20.07
C ASP A 112 1.40 8.37 19.27
N ALA A 113 2.71 8.51 19.05
CA ALA A 113 3.57 7.46 18.51
C ALA A 113 3.53 6.20 19.39
N MET A 114 3.68 6.34 20.70
CA MET A 114 3.61 5.21 21.62
C MET A 114 2.23 4.54 21.63
N LYS A 115 1.13 5.31 21.57
CA LYS A 115 -0.23 4.75 21.46
C LYS A 115 -0.39 3.95 20.17
N PHE A 116 0.10 4.48 19.05
CA PHE A 116 0.08 3.77 17.77
C PHE A 116 0.90 2.48 17.82
N MET A 117 2.11 2.52 18.37
CA MET A 117 2.98 1.35 18.48
C MET A 117 2.39 0.28 19.40
N LEU A 118 1.75 0.67 20.49
CA LEU A 118 1.01 -0.25 21.35
C LEU A 118 -0.19 -0.87 20.62
N TRP A 119 -0.98 -0.06 19.92
CA TRP A 119 -2.10 -0.54 19.11
C TRP A 119 -1.62 -1.54 18.05
N HIS A 120 -0.54 -1.20 17.33
CA HIS A 120 0.05 -2.03 16.29
C HIS A 120 0.55 -3.37 16.86
N ALA A 121 1.34 -3.33 17.94
CA ALA A 121 1.88 -4.54 18.57
C ALA A 121 0.78 -5.50 19.03
N ILE A 122 -0.35 -5.00 19.55
CA ILE A 122 -1.47 -5.85 19.95
C ILE A 122 -2.23 -6.38 18.73
N ALA A 123 -2.53 -5.52 17.76
CA ALA A 123 -3.28 -5.90 16.55
C ALA A 123 -2.54 -6.97 15.73
N ALA A 124 -1.20 -6.89 15.67
CA ALA A 124 -0.34 -7.87 15.00
C ALA A 124 -0.48 -9.29 15.57
N GLU A 125 -0.73 -9.43 16.86
CA GLU A 125 -0.85 -10.77 17.50
C GLU A 125 -2.31 -11.25 17.54
N ARG A 126 -3.27 -10.33 17.52
CA ARG A 126 -4.71 -10.62 17.62
C ARG A 126 -5.37 -10.79 16.24
N ASN A 127 -4.67 -11.40 15.29
CA ASN A 127 -5.18 -11.63 13.92
C ASN A 127 -5.80 -10.37 13.27
N GLY A 128 -5.21 -9.20 13.51
CA GLY A 128 -5.70 -7.94 12.94
C GLY A 128 -6.95 -7.39 13.60
N MET A 129 -7.26 -7.82 14.83
CA MET A 129 -8.39 -7.29 15.58
C MET A 129 -8.38 -5.76 15.57
N MET A 130 -9.44 -5.17 15.04
CA MET A 130 -9.64 -3.72 14.96
C MET A 130 -9.94 -3.14 16.34
N LEU A 131 -8.92 -3.07 17.19
CA LEU A 131 -8.99 -2.37 18.45
C LEU A 131 -9.25 -0.89 18.19
N ASN A 132 -10.14 -0.29 18.96
CA ASN A 132 -10.33 1.16 18.89
C ASN A 132 -9.04 1.84 19.40
N PRO A 133 -8.33 2.61 18.55
CA PRO A 133 -7.04 3.22 18.90
C PRO A 133 -7.17 4.36 19.93
N THR A 134 -8.40 4.79 20.25
CA THR A 134 -8.66 5.86 21.23
C THR A 134 -9.09 5.33 22.60
N ASN A 135 -8.93 4.02 22.83
CA ASN A 135 -9.21 3.40 24.12
C ASN A 135 -8.33 4.02 25.24
N LEU A 136 -8.95 4.46 26.33
CA LEU A 136 -8.26 5.08 27.47
C LEU A 136 -7.21 4.16 28.12
N GLY A 137 -7.44 2.84 28.12
CA GLY A 137 -6.46 1.86 28.59
C GLY A 137 -5.19 1.85 27.76
N LEU A 138 -5.30 2.01 26.44
CA LEU A 138 -4.12 2.13 25.56
C LEU A 138 -3.35 3.41 25.85
N ALA A 139 -4.04 4.53 26.05
CA ALA A 139 -3.41 5.81 26.38
C ALA A 139 -2.63 5.73 27.71
N ASN A 140 -3.26 5.20 28.77
CA ASN A 140 -2.62 5.05 30.08
C ASN A 140 -1.42 4.09 30.04
N MET A 141 -1.53 3.00 29.28
CA MET A 141 -0.42 2.05 29.10
C MET A 141 0.73 2.68 28.31
N ALA A 142 0.44 3.44 27.25
CA ALA A 142 1.45 4.16 26.48
C ALA A 142 2.24 5.15 27.34
N GLU A 143 1.59 5.91 28.23
CA GLU A 143 2.29 6.81 29.17
C GLU A 143 3.23 6.05 30.10
N ARG A 144 2.79 4.91 30.64
CA ARG A 144 3.62 4.07 31.52
C ARG A 144 4.81 3.44 30.80
N LEU A 145 4.64 3.04 29.53
CA LEU A 145 5.73 2.54 28.69
C LEU A 145 6.78 3.63 28.44
N LEU A 146 6.35 4.87 28.18
CA LEU A 146 7.28 5.99 28.03
C LEU A 146 8.04 6.31 29.33
N ASN A 147 7.36 6.26 30.48
CA ASN A 147 8.00 6.45 31.78
C ASN A 147 9.03 5.34 32.05
N LEU A 148 8.68 4.07 31.79
CA LEU A 148 9.62 2.95 31.89
C LEU A 148 10.83 3.17 30.97
N TRP A 149 10.60 3.59 29.73
CA TRP A 149 11.70 3.90 28.81
C TRP A 149 12.60 5.02 29.36
N ASP A 150 12.02 6.11 29.87
CA ASP A 150 12.79 7.21 30.45
C ASP A 150 13.63 6.79 31.67
N GLU A 151 13.20 5.77 32.43
CA GLU A 151 13.97 5.20 33.54
C GLU A 151 15.08 4.22 33.10
N ARG A 152 14.93 3.61 31.92
CA ARG A 152 15.78 2.51 31.42
C ARG A 152 16.78 2.96 30.36
N LYS A 153 16.47 3.97 29.56
CA LYS A 153 17.24 4.36 28.36
C LYS A 153 18.73 4.59 28.64
N ASP A 154 19.08 5.27 29.73
CA ASP A 154 20.48 5.56 30.08
C ASP A 154 21.26 4.33 30.60
N LYS A 155 20.58 3.19 30.81
CA LYS A 155 21.16 1.93 31.30
C LYS A 155 21.28 0.86 30.21
N ILE A 156 20.65 1.11 29.07
CA ILE A 156 20.67 0.23 27.89
C ILE A 156 21.62 0.88 26.90
N GLN A 157 22.43 0.11 26.17
CA GLN A 157 23.29 0.64 25.13
C GLN A 157 22.54 0.66 23.78
N PRO A 158 22.82 1.62 22.88
CA PRO A 158 22.35 1.53 21.50
C PRO A 158 22.90 0.26 20.84
N ASN A 159 22.12 -0.32 19.93
CA ASN A 159 22.54 -1.47 19.14
C ASN A 159 23.28 -1.00 17.88
N GLU A 160 24.51 -0.55 18.06
CA GLU A 160 25.38 -0.08 16.96
C GLU A 160 25.65 -1.22 15.95
N GLU A 161 25.79 -2.47 16.41
CA GLU A 161 26.01 -3.63 15.51
C GLU A 161 24.87 -3.84 14.51
N LEU A 162 23.62 -3.60 14.93
CA LEU A 162 22.47 -3.67 14.05
C LEU A 162 22.45 -2.50 13.05
N ALA A 163 22.66 -1.27 13.52
CA ALA A 163 22.71 -0.10 12.65
C ALA A 163 23.84 -0.20 11.61
N ASP A 164 25.05 -0.55 12.05
CA ASP A 164 26.21 -0.79 11.19
C ASP A 164 25.90 -1.86 10.14
N TYR A 165 25.30 -2.98 10.53
CA TYR A 165 24.92 -4.02 9.57
C TYR A 165 23.95 -3.49 8.50
N LEU A 166 22.97 -2.66 8.86
CA LEU A 166 21.98 -2.12 7.93
C LEU A 166 22.56 -1.08 6.97
N TYR A 167 23.62 -0.37 7.35
CA TYR A 167 24.13 0.76 6.56
C TYR A 167 25.56 0.58 6.05
N ALA A 168 26.21 -0.54 6.37
CA ALA A 168 27.53 -0.87 5.83
C ALA A 168 27.50 -1.01 4.30
N GLU A 169 28.55 -0.49 3.65
CA GLU A 169 28.79 -0.62 2.21
C GLU A 169 28.79 -2.10 1.79
N GLU A 170 29.40 -2.98 2.60
CA GLU A 170 29.44 -4.42 2.32
C GLU A 170 28.07 -5.09 2.34
N THR A 171 27.11 -4.55 3.09
CA THR A 171 25.72 -5.00 3.08
C THR A 171 25.00 -4.48 1.83
N GLN A 172 25.12 -3.19 1.56
CA GLN A 172 24.35 -2.51 0.51
C GLN A 172 24.80 -2.88 -0.91
N ASP A 173 26.08 -3.17 -1.11
CA ASP A 173 26.62 -3.61 -2.41
C ASP A 173 26.42 -5.11 -2.68
N ASN A 174 26.00 -5.87 -1.67
CA ASN A 174 25.83 -7.32 -1.78
C ASN A 174 24.35 -7.67 -1.92
N ALA A 175 23.95 -8.15 -3.11
CA ALA A 175 22.55 -8.47 -3.38
C ALA A 175 21.96 -9.52 -2.42
N ASN A 176 22.78 -10.44 -1.92
CA ASN A 176 22.34 -11.41 -0.92
C ASN A 176 22.10 -10.75 0.44
N GLU A 177 22.98 -9.85 0.90
CA GLU A 177 22.80 -9.17 2.17
C GLU A 177 21.62 -8.18 2.12
N VAL A 178 21.51 -7.39 1.04
CA VAL A 178 20.33 -6.55 0.78
C VAL A 178 19.05 -7.38 0.87
N LYS A 179 18.98 -8.52 0.16
CA LYS A 179 17.83 -9.42 0.24
C LYS A 179 17.53 -9.87 1.68
N MET A 180 18.55 -10.18 2.48
CA MET A 180 18.32 -10.57 3.88
C MET A 180 17.75 -9.42 4.72
N VAL A 181 18.16 -8.17 4.45
CA VAL A 181 17.52 -6.98 5.04
C VAL A 181 16.07 -6.87 4.59
N LEU A 182 15.78 -7.02 3.29
CA LEU A 182 14.41 -6.96 2.76
C LEU A 182 13.49 -8.03 3.34
N ILE A 183 13.99 -9.27 3.52
CA ILE A 183 13.27 -10.37 4.18
C ILE A 183 12.96 -9.98 5.63
N TRP A 184 13.96 -9.47 6.35
CA TRP A 184 13.78 -9.00 7.73
C TRP A 184 12.74 -7.89 7.83
N LEU A 185 12.86 -6.84 7.01
CA LEU A 185 11.89 -5.75 6.93
C LEU A 185 10.48 -6.26 6.66
N SER A 186 10.36 -7.30 5.83
CA SER A 186 9.07 -7.86 5.42
C SER A 186 8.40 -8.73 6.46
N LEU A 187 9.16 -9.53 7.24
CA LEU A 187 8.60 -10.64 8.03
C LEU A 187 8.94 -10.59 9.53
N TYR A 188 10.06 -9.96 9.90
CA TYR A 188 10.66 -10.11 11.22
C TYR A 188 10.91 -8.80 11.95
N SER A 189 10.98 -7.68 11.24
CA SER A 189 11.18 -6.35 11.82
C SER A 189 10.01 -5.92 12.73
N LEU A 190 10.13 -4.74 13.33
CA LEU A 190 9.10 -4.11 14.14
C LEU A 190 7.72 -4.08 13.44
N PHE A 191 7.70 -3.64 12.18
CA PHE A 191 6.49 -3.54 11.35
C PHE A 191 6.29 -4.74 10.41
N GLY A 192 7.36 -5.49 10.13
CA GLY A 192 7.34 -6.69 9.28
C GLY A 192 6.70 -7.89 9.94
N ARG A 193 6.68 -7.97 11.27
CA ARG A 193 5.94 -9.04 11.95
C ARG A 193 4.46 -8.67 12.06
N TRP A 194 3.65 -9.13 11.11
CA TRP A 194 2.22 -8.82 11.07
C TRP A 194 1.38 -10.05 10.74
N TYR A 195 0.17 -10.15 11.30
CA TYR A 195 -0.67 -11.35 11.20
C TYR A 195 -1.03 -11.78 9.78
N SER A 196 -1.17 -10.82 8.85
CA SER A 196 -1.54 -11.11 7.47
C SER A 196 -0.34 -11.41 6.58
N ASN A 197 0.87 -11.42 7.12
CA ASN A 197 2.05 -11.83 6.38
C ASN A 197 2.06 -13.36 6.30
N PRO A 198 2.42 -13.93 5.15
CA PRO A 198 2.55 -15.38 5.02
C PRO A 198 3.62 -15.88 6.01
N ASP A 199 3.34 -16.97 6.71
CA ASP A 199 4.39 -17.67 7.47
C ASP A 199 5.22 -18.46 6.45
N PRO A 200 6.54 -18.21 6.32
CA PRO A 200 7.38 -18.98 5.39
C PRO A 200 7.39 -20.49 5.65
N LYS A 201 6.97 -20.93 6.83
CA LYS A 201 6.85 -22.35 7.18
C LYS A 201 5.59 -23.01 6.63
N ASP A 202 4.59 -22.20 6.29
CA ASP A 202 3.39 -22.64 5.60
C ASP A 202 3.72 -22.61 4.09
N ASP A 203 3.70 -23.76 3.42
CA ASP A 203 4.00 -23.89 1.98
C ASP A 203 2.88 -23.29 1.10
N GLU A 204 2.45 -22.07 1.40
CA GLU A 204 1.44 -21.32 0.67
C GLU A 204 1.89 -21.00 -0.75
N SER A 205 3.20 -20.92 -0.98
CA SER A 205 3.79 -20.74 -2.30
C SER A 205 3.61 -21.97 -3.20
N GLY A 206 3.43 -23.16 -2.61
CA GLY A 206 3.46 -24.46 -3.28
C GLY A 206 4.85 -24.91 -3.72
N LEU A 207 5.91 -24.20 -3.33
CA LEU A 207 7.30 -24.53 -3.66
C LEU A 207 7.73 -25.87 -3.06
N GLY A 208 7.18 -26.27 -1.92
CA GLY A 208 7.45 -27.57 -1.29
C GLY A 208 7.13 -28.75 -2.20
N ARG A 209 6.07 -28.66 -3.01
CA ARG A 209 5.76 -29.66 -4.05
C ARG A 209 6.79 -29.70 -5.17
N LEU A 210 7.43 -28.58 -5.48
CA LEU A 210 8.42 -28.47 -6.55
C LEU A 210 9.80 -28.94 -6.10
N PHE A 211 10.19 -28.58 -4.88
CA PHE A 211 11.49 -28.88 -4.28
C PHE A 211 11.52 -30.22 -3.54
N GLY A 212 10.53 -31.10 -3.72
CA GLY A 212 10.09 -32.20 -2.83
C GLY A 212 11.09 -33.06 -2.01
N GLU A 213 12.39 -33.06 -2.29
CA GLU A 213 13.44 -33.69 -1.45
C GLU A 213 14.24 -32.66 -0.60
N ALA A 214 13.91 -31.38 -0.67
CA ALA A 214 14.58 -30.31 0.05
C ALA A 214 14.35 -30.42 1.56
N THR A 215 15.34 -29.98 2.35
CA THR A 215 15.17 -29.89 3.81
C THR A 215 14.16 -28.80 4.14
N LYS A 216 13.57 -28.89 5.34
CA LYS A 216 12.64 -27.87 5.82
C LYS A 216 13.27 -26.47 5.80
N GLU A 217 14.51 -26.34 6.25
CA GLU A 217 15.22 -25.06 6.26
C GLU A 217 15.42 -24.48 4.86
N THR A 218 15.63 -25.36 3.86
CA THR A 218 15.75 -24.94 2.46
C THR A 218 14.42 -24.43 1.91
N LEU A 219 13.31 -25.08 2.28
CA LEU A 219 11.96 -24.67 1.88
C LEU A 219 11.53 -23.38 2.56
N ASP A 220 11.74 -23.26 3.87
CA ASP A 220 11.47 -22.05 4.63
C ASP A 220 12.21 -20.85 3.99
N TYR A 221 13.50 -21.01 3.66
CA TYR A 221 14.27 -19.99 2.96
C TYR A 221 13.79 -19.70 1.52
N ALA A 222 13.37 -20.72 0.78
CA ALA A 222 12.78 -20.52 -0.55
C ALA A 222 11.50 -19.68 -0.48
N ASN A 223 10.66 -19.95 0.52
CA ASN A 223 9.43 -19.22 0.79
C ASN A 223 9.71 -17.76 1.18
N GLU A 224 10.69 -17.50 2.06
CA GLU A 224 11.13 -16.14 2.37
C GLU A 224 11.54 -15.37 1.11
N CYS A 225 12.39 -15.98 0.27
CA CYS A 225 12.87 -15.38 -0.99
C CYS A 225 11.74 -15.14 -2.00
N HIS A 226 10.70 -15.96 -1.98
CA HIS A 226 9.53 -15.84 -2.84
C HIS A 226 8.59 -14.73 -2.37
N PHE A 227 8.34 -14.65 -1.06
CA PHE A 227 7.36 -13.71 -0.52
C PHE A 227 7.88 -12.27 -0.49
N VAL A 228 9.16 -12.05 -0.14
CA VAL A 228 9.74 -10.70 0.03
C VAL A 228 9.53 -9.78 -1.18
N PHE A 229 9.49 -10.34 -2.40
CA PHE A 229 9.31 -9.56 -3.62
C PHE A 229 7.90 -9.64 -4.23
N ARG A 230 6.98 -10.37 -3.59
CA ARG A 230 5.62 -10.62 -4.09
C ARG A 230 4.57 -9.86 -3.29
N ILE A 231 4.77 -9.73 -1.98
CA ILE A 231 3.85 -9.04 -1.08
C ILE A 231 4.27 -7.59 -0.87
N GLN A 232 3.28 -6.71 -0.67
CA GLN A 232 3.53 -5.46 0.03
C GLN A 232 3.66 -5.75 1.53
N THR A 233 4.40 -4.96 2.29
CA THR A 233 4.60 -5.11 3.73
C THR A 233 4.39 -3.79 4.47
N TRP A 234 4.56 -3.82 5.79
CA TRP A 234 4.35 -2.73 6.73
C TRP A 234 2.91 -2.21 6.77
N PRO A 235 2.54 -1.39 7.78
CA PRO A 235 1.20 -0.80 7.88
C PRO A 235 0.78 0.05 6.66
N LEU A 236 1.71 0.39 5.77
CA LEU A 236 1.48 1.23 4.59
C LEU A 236 1.20 0.43 3.31
N SER A 237 1.42 -0.89 3.31
CA SER A 237 1.38 -1.72 2.10
C SER A 237 2.36 -1.18 1.05
N LEU A 238 3.66 -1.21 1.38
CA LEU A 238 4.76 -0.79 0.51
C LEU A 238 5.71 -1.95 0.23
N THR A 239 6.52 -1.84 -0.82
CA THR A 239 7.56 -2.84 -1.07
C THR A 239 8.69 -2.69 -0.05
N PRO A 240 9.34 -3.79 0.38
CA PRO A 240 10.48 -3.68 1.27
C PRO A 240 11.64 -2.89 0.66
N GLN A 241 11.77 -2.87 -0.68
CA GLN A 241 12.77 -2.07 -1.38
C GLN A 241 12.57 -0.57 -1.13
N GLN A 242 11.33 -0.09 -1.27
CA GLN A 242 10.98 1.31 -1.00
C GLN A 242 11.24 1.69 0.44
N ILE A 243 10.92 0.79 1.36
CA ILE A 243 11.16 1.00 2.80
C ILE A 243 12.66 1.11 3.07
N TYR A 244 13.47 0.17 2.58
CA TYR A 244 14.91 0.18 2.85
C TYR A 244 15.63 1.36 2.18
N ALA A 245 15.26 1.67 0.93
CA ALA A 245 15.76 2.87 0.26
C ALA A 245 15.47 4.14 1.06
N GLU A 246 14.28 4.25 1.64
CA GLU A 246 13.92 5.41 2.45
C GLU A 246 14.68 5.47 3.78
N MET A 247 14.93 4.32 4.42
CA MET A 247 15.80 4.25 5.60
C MET A 247 17.21 4.76 5.28
N ILE A 248 17.77 4.37 4.13
CA ILE A 248 19.10 4.82 3.68
C ILE A 248 19.12 6.33 3.43
N ARG A 249 18.10 6.89 2.76
CA ARG A 249 18.01 8.34 2.52
C ARG A 249 17.95 9.14 3.81
N ILE A 250 17.30 8.60 4.84
CA ILE A 250 17.23 9.22 6.16
C ILE A 250 18.60 9.17 6.85
N GLU A 251 19.23 8.00 6.90
CA GLU A 251 20.55 7.82 7.51
C GLU A 251 21.62 8.72 6.84
N MET A 252 21.62 8.77 5.50
CA MET A 252 22.61 9.54 4.74
C MET A 252 22.26 11.04 4.65
N ASP A 253 21.06 11.44 5.09
CA ASP A 253 20.49 12.79 4.87
C ASP A 253 20.56 13.23 3.38
N ASP A 254 20.38 12.28 2.45
CA ASP A 254 20.41 12.50 1.01
C ASP A 254 19.17 11.91 0.31
N PRO A 255 18.22 12.74 -0.16
CA PRO A 255 17.04 12.25 -0.86
C PRO A 255 17.34 11.63 -2.24
N ASN A 256 18.51 11.90 -2.83
CA ASN A 256 18.92 11.35 -4.13
C ASN A 256 20.07 10.34 -4.00
N ASP A 257 20.21 9.70 -2.83
CA ASP A 257 21.22 8.69 -2.59
C ASP A 257 21.19 7.58 -3.67
N GLU A 258 22.33 7.34 -4.32
CA GLU A 258 22.44 6.41 -5.45
C GLU A 258 22.24 4.95 -5.03
N ILE A 259 22.64 4.59 -3.81
CA ILE A 259 22.46 3.24 -3.26
C ILE A 259 20.97 3.00 -2.99
N ALA A 260 20.30 3.97 -2.35
CA ALA A 260 18.86 3.94 -2.13
C ALA A 260 18.09 3.81 -3.45
N GLU A 261 18.46 4.59 -4.49
CA GLU A 261 17.86 4.49 -5.81
C GLU A 261 18.06 3.08 -6.42
N SER A 262 19.27 2.53 -6.33
CA SER A 262 19.57 1.19 -6.85
C SER A 262 18.75 0.10 -6.15
N ILE A 263 18.63 0.16 -4.82
CA ILE A 263 17.83 -0.77 -4.03
C ILE A 263 16.34 -0.66 -4.37
N GLU A 264 15.81 0.56 -4.50
CA GLU A 264 14.42 0.78 -4.88
C GLU A 264 14.12 0.23 -6.28
N GLN A 265 15.09 0.28 -7.20
CA GLN A 265 14.96 -0.18 -8.58
C GLN A 265 15.26 -1.67 -8.79
N ILE A 266 15.51 -2.45 -7.72
CA ILE A 266 15.75 -3.90 -7.83
C ILE A 266 14.65 -4.56 -8.65
N LYS A 267 15.03 -5.22 -9.74
CA LYS A 267 14.11 -5.98 -10.58
C LYS A 267 14.10 -7.43 -10.15
N VAL A 268 12.94 -8.05 -10.20
CA VAL A 268 12.76 -9.42 -9.73
C VAL A 268 12.16 -10.27 -10.82
N ARG A 269 12.74 -11.46 -10.97
CA ARG A 269 12.24 -12.56 -11.76
C ARG A 269 11.82 -13.64 -10.78
N GLN A 270 10.52 -13.88 -10.69
CA GLN A 270 9.92 -14.75 -9.68
C GLN A 270 10.33 -16.21 -9.88
N TYR A 271 9.99 -17.07 -8.90
CA TYR A 271 10.15 -18.51 -9.03
C TYR A 271 9.36 -19.03 -10.23
N GLU A 272 10.07 -19.23 -11.32
CA GLU A 272 9.57 -19.72 -12.58
C GLU A 272 10.59 -20.68 -13.18
N MET A 273 10.18 -21.35 -14.25
CA MET A 273 11.04 -22.28 -14.96
C MET A 273 11.65 -21.59 -16.18
N TYR A 274 12.97 -21.50 -16.21
CA TYR A 274 13.74 -20.85 -17.26
C TYR A 274 14.45 -21.88 -18.12
N GLU A 275 14.35 -21.73 -19.44
CA GLU A 275 15.11 -22.52 -20.42
C GLU A 275 16.57 -22.06 -20.43
N ILE A 276 17.50 -23.01 -20.45
CA ILE A 276 18.92 -22.74 -20.65
C ILE A 276 19.15 -22.55 -22.15
N ALA A 277 19.04 -21.30 -22.61
CA ALA A 277 19.19 -20.94 -24.01
C ALA A 277 20.66 -20.97 -24.48
N GLY A 278 21.61 -20.83 -23.56
CA GLY A 278 23.03 -20.90 -23.88
C GLY A 278 23.93 -20.85 -22.65
N SER A 279 25.21 -21.14 -22.87
CA SER A 279 26.24 -21.09 -21.84
C SER A 279 27.57 -20.66 -22.45
N ASP A 280 28.33 -19.86 -21.73
CA ASP A 280 29.70 -19.48 -22.09
C ASP A 280 30.68 -19.92 -20.99
N LEU A 281 31.88 -19.31 -20.95
CA LEU A 281 32.90 -19.64 -19.95
C LEU A 281 32.57 -19.11 -18.55
N MET A 282 31.80 -18.03 -18.45
CA MET A 282 31.53 -17.29 -17.22
C MET A 282 30.12 -17.53 -16.68
N GLY A 283 29.13 -17.82 -17.53
CA GLY A 283 27.75 -17.97 -17.06
C GLY A 283 26.79 -18.59 -18.05
N LEU A 284 25.51 -18.36 -17.79
CA LEU A 284 24.36 -18.93 -18.49
C LEU A 284 23.46 -17.82 -19.04
N THR A 285 22.94 -18.05 -20.25
CA THR A 285 21.81 -17.30 -20.78
C THR A 285 20.54 -18.08 -20.49
N LEU A 286 19.67 -17.50 -19.69
CA LEU A 286 18.36 -18.03 -19.32
C LEU A 286 17.27 -17.33 -20.10
N LYS A 287 16.20 -18.05 -20.41
CA LYS A 287 15.06 -17.57 -21.18
C LYS A 287 13.76 -17.87 -20.45
N ASP A 288 12.94 -16.84 -20.24
CA ASP A 288 11.60 -17.01 -19.68
C ASP A 288 10.61 -17.53 -20.72
N PHE A 289 9.39 -17.85 -20.28
CA PHE A 289 8.35 -18.40 -21.16
C PHE A 289 7.88 -17.42 -22.24
N LEU A 290 8.03 -16.09 -22.02
CA LEU A 290 7.76 -15.04 -23.00
C LEU A 290 8.90 -14.88 -24.02
N GLY A 291 9.97 -15.65 -23.86
CA GLY A 291 11.15 -15.64 -24.72
C GLY A 291 12.13 -14.51 -24.43
N LYS A 292 11.96 -13.76 -23.33
CA LYS A 292 12.94 -12.75 -22.92
C LYS A 292 14.12 -13.46 -22.27
N THR A 293 15.32 -13.04 -22.65
CA THR A 293 16.56 -13.64 -22.16
C THR A 293 17.29 -12.73 -21.17
N PHE A 294 18.03 -13.32 -20.24
CA PHE A 294 18.95 -12.63 -19.35
C PHE A 294 20.14 -13.54 -19.02
N TRP A 295 21.23 -12.95 -18.52
CA TRP A 295 22.48 -13.66 -18.27
C TRP A 295 22.80 -13.67 -16.77
N VAL A 296 23.33 -14.79 -16.26
CA VAL A 296 23.68 -15.00 -14.84
C VAL A 296 25.05 -15.69 -14.75
N ASP A 297 25.92 -15.23 -13.84
CA ASP A 297 27.26 -15.80 -13.64
C ASP A 297 27.19 -17.17 -12.94
N TYR A 298 28.09 -18.08 -13.28
CA TYR A 298 28.17 -19.40 -12.62
C TYR A 298 28.42 -19.32 -11.11
N HIS A 299 29.14 -18.30 -10.64
CA HIS A 299 29.45 -18.13 -9.21
C HIS A 299 28.21 -17.75 -8.39
N ASP A 300 27.16 -17.27 -9.04
CA ASP A 300 25.92 -16.84 -8.38
C ASP A 300 24.94 -18.00 -8.14
N PHE A 301 25.24 -19.21 -8.64
CA PHE A 301 24.42 -20.39 -8.43
C PHE A 301 24.87 -21.22 -7.23
N ASN A 302 23.92 -21.90 -6.60
CA ASN A 302 24.20 -22.89 -5.57
C ASN A 302 24.89 -24.13 -6.19
N GLY A 303 26.15 -24.37 -5.83
CA GLY A 303 26.92 -25.54 -6.25
C GLY A 303 27.61 -25.41 -7.61
N ASP A 304 27.97 -26.55 -8.22
CA ASP A 304 28.77 -26.57 -9.46
C ASP A 304 27.88 -26.46 -10.73
N ALA A 305 27.38 -25.26 -10.98
CA ALA A 305 26.49 -24.96 -12.10
C ALA A 305 27.09 -25.34 -13.48
N ARG A 306 28.42 -25.26 -13.64
CA ARG A 306 29.13 -25.69 -14.86
C ARG A 306 29.00 -27.19 -15.16
N LYS A 307 28.89 -28.03 -14.12
CA LYS A 307 28.57 -29.45 -14.30
C LYS A 307 27.07 -29.66 -14.53
N MET A 308 26.22 -28.87 -13.88
CA MET A 308 24.77 -29.02 -13.95
C MET A 308 24.22 -28.67 -15.33
N VAL A 309 24.69 -27.58 -15.95
CA VAL A 309 24.26 -27.15 -17.30
C VAL A 309 24.44 -28.22 -18.37
N LYS A 310 25.43 -29.11 -18.23
CA LYS A 310 25.69 -30.19 -19.21
C LYS A 310 24.64 -31.30 -19.19
N LYS A 311 23.80 -31.37 -18.14
CA LYS A 311 22.87 -32.48 -17.88
C LYS A 311 21.41 -32.04 -17.83
N HIS A 312 21.15 -30.74 -17.85
CA HIS A 312 19.84 -30.14 -17.63
C HIS A 312 19.59 -29.12 -18.72
N THR A 313 18.32 -28.89 -19.04
CA THR A 313 17.94 -27.90 -20.06
C THR A 313 17.10 -26.77 -19.50
N HIS A 314 16.64 -26.90 -18.25
CA HIS A 314 15.84 -25.89 -17.56
C HIS A 314 16.28 -25.75 -16.10
N ILE A 315 15.96 -24.60 -15.52
CA ILE A 315 16.17 -24.28 -14.11
C ILE A 315 14.88 -23.70 -13.55
N LEU A 316 14.39 -24.24 -12.44
CA LEU A 316 13.39 -23.59 -11.59
C LEU A 316 14.14 -22.77 -10.54
N ALA A 317 13.99 -21.45 -10.58
CA ALA A 317 14.68 -20.52 -9.70
C ALA A 317 13.97 -19.17 -9.68
N SER A 318 14.39 -18.27 -8.81
CA SER A 318 14.07 -16.85 -8.92
C SER A 318 15.37 -16.04 -8.95
N PHE A 319 15.34 -14.83 -9.51
CA PHE A 319 16.52 -13.99 -9.69
C PHE A 319 16.21 -12.54 -9.35
N ILE A 320 17.20 -11.84 -8.80
CA ILE A 320 17.15 -10.40 -8.55
C ILE A 320 18.18 -9.68 -9.40
N ASN A 321 17.86 -8.48 -9.85
CA ASN A 321 18.78 -7.59 -10.54
C ASN A 321 19.10 -6.41 -9.63
N LEU A 322 20.32 -6.37 -9.12
CA LEU A 322 20.89 -5.23 -8.39
C LEU A 322 22.07 -4.70 -9.21
N ASN A 323 22.18 -3.38 -9.38
CA ASN A 323 23.28 -2.76 -10.14
C ASN A 323 23.48 -3.36 -11.56
N ASN A 324 22.39 -3.65 -12.26
CA ASN A 324 22.36 -4.27 -13.60
C ASN A 324 22.93 -5.71 -13.69
N ARG A 325 23.18 -6.38 -12.56
CA ARG A 325 23.62 -7.78 -12.51
C ARG A 325 22.51 -8.67 -11.99
N TRP A 326 22.21 -9.74 -12.72
CA TRP A 326 21.25 -10.76 -12.27
C TRP A 326 21.95 -11.79 -11.38
N GLU A 327 21.39 -12.02 -10.20
CA GLU A 327 21.88 -12.97 -9.20
C GLU A 327 20.76 -13.89 -8.74
N LEU A 328 21.12 -15.09 -8.26
CA LEU A 328 20.15 -16.07 -7.80
C LEU A 328 19.46 -15.61 -6.50
N ASN A 329 18.14 -15.68 -6.47
CA ASN A 329 17.32 -15.38 -5.30
C ASN A 329 16.78 -16.66 -4.66
N GLY A 330 17.59 -17.25 -3.78
CA GLY A 330 17.24 -18.46 -3.03
C GLY A 330 17.71 -19.76 -3.69
N PRO A 331 17.17 -20.94 -3.32
CA PRO A 331 17.56 -22.20 -3.92
C PRO A 331 17.12 -22.32 -5.40
N SER A 332 17.89 -23.07 -6.18
CA SER A 332 17.56 -23.42 -7.58
C SER A 332 17.41 -24.93 -7.75
N LEU A 333 16.48 -25.36 -8.59
CA LEU A 333 16.32 -26.76 -8.99
C LEU A 333 16.64 -26.92 -10.48
N TRP A 334 17.56 -27.83 -10.80
CA TRP A 334 17.98 -28.11 -12.18
C TRP A 334 17.16 -29.26 -12.76
N LEU A 335 16.58 -29.05 -13.95
CA LEU A 335 15.56 -29.94 -14.52
C LEU A 335 15.98 -30.52 -15.87
N ASN A 336 15.63 -31.78 -16.09
CA ASN A 336 15.85 -32.47 -17.36
C ASN A 336 14.52 -33.02 -17.89
N PRO A 337 14.01 -32.52 -19.03
CA PRO A 337 12.70 -32.88 -19.58
C PRO A 337 12.61 -34.34 -20.02
N ASN A 338 13.72 -35.07 -20.14
CA ASN A 338 13.68 -36.52 -20.39
C ASN A 338 13.20 -37.33 -19.17
N LYS A 339 13.02 -36.69 -18.01
CA LYS A 339 12.39 -37.30 -16.83
C LYS A 339 10.91 -36.94 -16.79
N LYS A 340 10.04 -37.97 -16.72
CA LYS A 340 8.57 -37.85 -16.70
C LYS A 340 8.05 -36.81 -15.71
N HIS A 341 8.65 -36.72 -14.53
CA HIS A 341 8.29 -35.73 -13.50
C HIS A 341 8.48 -34.31 -14.05
N SER A 342 9.66 -33.95 -14.57
CA SER A 342 9.97 -32.63 -15.13
C SER A 342 9.09 -32.24 -16.32
N GLN A 343 8.63 -33.21 -17.12
CA GLN A 343 7.72 -32.96 -18.24
C GLN A 343 6.29 -32.61 -17.78
N MET A 344 5.77 -33.26 -16.74
CA MET A 344 4.46 -32.92 -16.18
C MET A 344 4.42 -31.47 -15.66
N TYR A 345 5.47 -31.01 -14.96
CA TYR A 345 5.54 -29.62 -14.49
C TYR A 345 5.63 -28.62 -15.65
N LEU A 346 6.39 -28.96 -16.70
CA LEU A 346 6.49 -28.16 -17.92
C LEU A 346 5.11 -27.91 -18.54
N GLU A 347 4.28 -28.95 -18.62
CA GLU A 347 2.92 -28.89 -19.18
C GLU A 347 1.96 -28.11 -18.27
N GLU A 348 2.00 -28.30 -16.94
CA GLU A 348 1.17 -27.54 -15.98
C GLU A 348 1.49 -26.04 -15.99
N LEU A 349 2.78 -25.66 -15.99
CA LEU A 349 3.18 -24.26 -16.02
C LEU A 349 2.74 -23.60 -17.33
N GLN A 350 2.92 -24.26 -18.48
CA GLN A 350 2.46 -23.74 -19.77
C GLN A 350 0.94 -23.51 -19.79
N GLN A 351 0.15 -24.42 -19.19
CA GLN A 351 -1.30 -24.25 -19.07
C GLN A 351 -1.66 -23.05 -18.17
N HIS A 352 -1.00 -22.90 -17.03
CA HIS A 352 -1.24 -21.78 -16.11
C HIS A 352 -0.93 -20.42 -16.76
N HIS A 353 0.18 -20.31 -17.49
CA HIS A 353 0.55 -19.08 -18.20
C HIS A 353 -0.40 -18.77 -19.36
N HIS A 354 -0.86 -19.78 -20.11
CA HIS A 354 -1.85 -19.58 -21.19
C HIS A 354 -3.16 -19.00 -20.64
N TRP A 355 -3.59 -19.46 -19.46
CA TRP A 355 -4.79 -18.96 -18.78
C TRP A 355 -4.70 -17.48 -18.35
N MET A 356 -3.51 -16.97 -18.03
CA MET A 356 -3.33 -15.59 -17.54
C MET A 356 -3.30 -14.52 -18.64
N HIS A 357 -2.97 -14.86 -19.89
CA HIS A 357 -2.71 -13.86 -20.93
C HIS A 357 -3.86 -13.60 -21.93
N ASP A 358 -4.84 -14.52 -22.04
CA ASP A 358 -5.89 -14.43 -23.07
C ASP A 358 -7.07 -13.47 -22.75
N TYR A 359 -7.07 -12.78 -21.60
CA TYR A 359 -8.25 -12.03 -21.14
C TYR A 359 -8.13 -10.48 -21.17
N VAL A 360 -6.94 -9.90 -21.34
CA VAL A 360 -6.76 -8.43 -21.30
C VAL A 360 -7.52 -7.72 -22.42
N GLY A 361 -7.55 -8.29 -23.64
CA GLY A 361 -8.25 -7.70 -24.78
C GLY A 361 -9.79 -7.74 -24.69
N GLN A 362 -10.34 -8.50 -23.75
CA GLN A 362 -11.79 -8.60 -23.54
C GLN A 362 -12.31 -7.49 -22.62
N PHE A 363 -11.49 -7.00 -21.69
CA PHE A 363 -11.86 -5.97 -20.71
C PHE A 363 -12.31 -4.65 -21.37
N ASP A 364 -11.50 -4.06 -22.25
CA ASP A 364 -11.84 -2.78 -22.89
C ASP A 364 -13.13 -2.85 -23.72
N LYS A 365 -13.29 -3.96 -24.45
CA LYS A 365 -14.49 -4.23 -25.23
C LYS A 365 -15.71 -4.42 -24.32
N PHE A 366 -15.51 -5.10 -23.20
CA PHE A 366 -16.54 -5.36 -22.21
C PHE A 366 -17.02 -4.08 -21.52
N ILE A 367 -16.11 -3.28 -20.95
CA ILE A 367 -16.40 -2.01 -20.27
C ILE A 367 -17.09 -1.01 -21.20
N LYS A 368 -16.63 -0.92 -22.46
CA LYS A 368 -17.26 -0.06 -23.49
C LYS A 368 -18.71 -0.45 -23.75
N ASN A 369 -19.02 -1.75 -23.77
CA ASN A 369 -20.39 -2.24 -23.97
C ASN A 369 -21.28 -1.99 -22.74
N HIS A 370 -20.69 -1.81 -21.56
CA HIS A 370 -21.41 -1.60 -20.29
C HIS A 370 -21.24 -0.18 -19.71
N ARG A 371 -21.20 0.83 -20.59
CA ARG A 371 -21.24 2.27 -20.22
C ARG A 371 -20.11 2.75 -19.31
N GLY A 372 -19.01 2.01 -19.18
CA GLY A 372 -17.93 2.35 -18.25
C GLY A 372 -18.17 1.92 -16.80
N GLU A 373 -19.33 1.32 -16.48
CA GLU A 373 -19.64 0.85 -15.13
C GLU A 373 -18.90 -0.45 -14.82
N ARG A 374 -18.34 -0.52 -13.61
CA ARG A 374 -17.54 -1.66 -13.16
C ARG A 374 -18.18 -2.46 -12.02
N LEU A 375 -19.18 -1.91 -11.35
CA LEU A 375 -19.77 -2.49 -10.15
C LEU A 375 -21.28 -2.67 -10.32
N TYR A 376 -21.75 -3.89 -10.12
CA TYR A 376 -23.14 -4.33 -10.35
C TYR A 376 -23.70 -4.99 -9.11
N PHE A 377 -25.01 -4.88 -8.87
CA PHE A 377 -25.66 -5.35 -7.66
C PHE A 377 -26.82 -6.29 -7.97
N PHE A 378 -26.94 -7.35 -7.19
CA PHE A 378 -27.95 -8.40 -7.37
C PHE A 378 -28.53 -8.76 -6.00
N ARG A 379 -29.83 -9.06 -5.96
CA ARG A 379 -30.51 -9.44 -4.71
C ARG A 379 -30.15 -10.83 -4.24
N ASN A 380 -29.67 -11.68 -5.13
CA ASN A 380 -29.32 -13.08 -4.90
C ASN A 380 -28.57 -13.66 -6.11
N ALA A 381 -28.10 -14.90 -5.97
CA ALA A 381 -27.37 -15.59 -7.03
C ALA A 381 -28.20 -15.84 -8.29
N LYS A 382 -29.53 -16.00 -8.18
CA LYS A 382 -30.41 -16.23 -9.34
C LYS A 382 -30.46 -15.02 -10.26
N GLU A 383 -30.54 -13.82 -9.70
CA GLU A 383 -30.51 -12.56 -10.46
C GLU A 383 -29.14 -12.37 -11.15
N TYR A 384 -28.05 -12.65 -10.43
CA TYR A 384 -26.70 -12.63 -11.00
C TYR A 384 -26.56 -13.62 -12.17
N LEU A 385 -26.97 -14.89 -12.00
CA LEU A 385 -26.88 -15.91 -13.05
C LEU A 385 -27.72 -15.57 -14.28
N LYS A 386 -28.89 -14.95 -14.07
CA LYS A 386 -29.72 -14.45 -15.16
C LYS A 386 -28.97 -13.39 -15.96
N TRP A 387 -28.38 -12.41 -15.28
CA TRP A 387 -27.59 -11.34 -15.92
C TRP A 387 -26.34 -11.88 -16.64
N VAL A 388 -25.62 -12.86 -16.06
CA VAL A 388 -24.49 -13.50 -16.74
C VAL A 388 -24.91 -14.18 -18.06
N LYS A 389 -26.09 -14.81 -18.08
CA LYS A 389 -26.59 -15.50 -19.28
C LYS A 389 -27.14 -14.51 -20.32
N GLU A 390 -27.95 -13.57 -19.88
CA GLU A 390 -28.70 -12.67 -20.77
C GLU A 390 -27.88 -11.45 -21.22
N ASP A 391 -27.13 -10.83 -20.31
CA ASP A 391 -26.39 -9.58 -20.58
C ASP A 391 -24.92 -9.84 -20.96
N LEU A 392 -24.25 -10.83 -20.34
CA LEU A 392 -22.86 -11.19 -20.70
C LEU A 392 -22.77 -12.21 -21.85
N GLY A 393 -23.89 -12.81 -22.27
CA GLY A 393 -23.93 -13.80 -23.35
C GLY A 393 -23.20 -15.11 -23.03
N MET A 394 -23.00 -15.43 -21.74
CA MET A 394 -22.33 -16.64 -21.29
C MET A 394 -23.36 -17.74 -20.97
N GLU A 395 -24.05 -18.22 -22.00
CA GLU A 395 -25.19 -19.15 -21.89
C GLU A 395 -24.83 -20.50 -21.24
N ASP A 396 -23.59 -20.96 -21.41
CA ASP A 396 -23.09 -22.25 -20.89
C ASP A 396 -22.51 -22.19 -19.47
N THR A 397 -22.60 -21.03 -18.78
CA THR A 397 -22.11 -20.88 -17.41
C THR A 397 -22.87 -21.81 -16.46
N LYS A 398 -22.16 -22.82 -15.92
CA LYS A 398 -22.66 -23.72 -14.87
C LYS A 398 -21.98 -23.39 -13.57
N MET A 399 -22.77 -23.06 -12.54
CA MET A 399 -22.29 -22.90 -11.18
C MET A 399 -22.66 -24.13 -10.34
N PRO A 400 -21.95 -24.38 -9.23
CA PRO A 400 -22.33 -25.40 -8.27
C PRO A 400 -23.78 -25.18 -7.79
N PRO A 401 -24.59 -26.24 -7.58
CA PRO A 401 -25.97 -26.10 -7.11
C PRO A 401 -26.10 -25.26 -5.83
N GLU A 402 -25.12 -25.35 -4.93
CA GLU A 402 -25.07 -24.61 -3.67
C GLU A 402 -24.98 -23.09 -3.88
N PHE A 403 -24.45 -22.64 -5.02
CA PHE A 403 -24.40 -21.23 -5.39
C PHE A 403 -25.75 -20.73 -5.88
N GLU A 404 -26.52 -21.54 -6.62
CA GLU A 404 -27.82 -21.11 -7.17
C GLU A 404 -28.88 -20.86 -6.08
N ASP A 405 -28.72 -21.50 -4.93
CA ASP A 405 -29.61 -21.39 -3.77
C ASP A 405 -29.24 -20.23 -2.82
N MET A 406 -28.15 -19.49 -3.07
CA MET A 406 -27.78 -18.33 -2.25
C MET A 406 -28.79 -17.18 -2.42
N GLU A 407 -29.33 -16.71 -1.29
CA GLU A 407 -30.30 -15.62 -1.21
C GLU A 407 -29.68 -14.29 -0.78
N GLU A 408 -28.39 -14.29 -0.41
CA GLU A 408 -27.67 -13.12 0.06
C GLU A 408 -27.45 -12.10 -1.06
N PRO A 409 -27.60 -10.78 -0.78
CA PRO A 409 -27.28 -9.73 -1.74
C PRO A 409 -25.82 -9.71 -2.18
N MET A 410 -25.61 -9.65 -3.48
CA MET A 410 -24.30 -9.76 -4.12
C MET A 410 -23.89 -8.47 -4.83
N ALA A 411 -22.60 -8.15 -4.79
CA ALA A 411 -22.02 -7.18 -5.70
C ALA A 411 -20.97 -7.86 -6.56
N CYS A 412 -20.96 -7.56 -7.85
CA CYS A 412 -20.01 -8.07 -8.83
C CYS A 412 -19.19 -6.91 -9.39
N PHE A 413 -17.87 -7.06 -9.39
CA PHE A 413 -16.91 -6.08 -9.88
C PHE A 413 -16.13 -6.62 -11.07
N PHE A 414 -15.97 -5.82 -12.11
CA PHE A 414 -15.13 -6.13 -13.26
C PHE A 414 -13.70 -5.66 -13.05
N GLU A 415 -12.80 -6.63 -13.04
CA GLU A 415 -11.36 -6.45 -12.86
C GLU A 415 -10.68 -6.01 -14.16
N ASN A 416 -9.59 -5.26 -14.03
CA ASN A 416 -8.82 -4.76 -15.18
C ASN A 416 -8.25 -5.88 -16.08
N ASN A 417 -8.15 -7.11 -15.56
CA ASN A 417 -7.69 -8.28 -16.30
C ASN A 417 -8.82 -9.01 -17.07
N GLY A 418 -10.06 -8.48 -17.04
CA GLY A 418 -11.22 -9.05 -17.72
C GLY A 418 -12.00 -10.08 -16.89
N GLN A 419 -11.59 -10.38 -15.65
CA GLN A 419 -12.31 -11.27 -14.74
C GLN A 419 -13.37 -10.53 -13.91
N THR A 420 -14.23 -11.30 -13.25
CA THR A 420 -15.25 -10.79 -12.32
C THR A 420 -15.00 -11.27 -10.90
N THR A 421 -15.08 -10.36 -9.93
CA THR A 421 -15.05 -10.67 -8.50
C THR A 421 -16.42 -10.44 -7.90
N CYS A 422 -16.92 -11.36 -7.07
CA CYS A 422 -18.21 -11.21 -6.40
C CYS A 422 -18.06 -11.22 -4.88
N CYS A 423 -18.77 -10.32 -4.19
CA CYS A 423 -18.89 -10.28 -2.72
C CYS A 423 -20.34 -10.49 -2.28
N MET A 424 -20.56 -11.10 -1.10
CA MET A 424 -21.89 -11.40 -0.54
C MET A 424 -22.39 -10.34 0.46
N ASN A 425 -21.87 -9.11 0.41
CA ASN A 425 -22.21 -8.05 1.37
C ASN A 425 -22.62 -6.76 0.65
N ALA A 426 -23.39 -6.87 -0.45
CA ALA A 426 -23.85 -5.70 -1.18
C ALA A 426 -24.59 -4.70 -0.28
N GLN A 427 -25.27 -5.15 0.77
CA GLN A 427 -25.96 -4.29 1.73
C GLN A 427 -25.08 -3.21 2.38
N CYS A 428 -23.76 -3.45 2.45
CA CYS A 428 -22.79 -2.50 3.01
C CYS A 428 -22.38 -1.40 2.02
N ILE A 429 -22.64 -1.56 0.72
CA ILE A 429 -22.12 -0.69 -0.35
C ILE A 429 -23.16 0.37 -0.70
N LYS A 430 -22.93 1.62 -0.34
CA LYS A 430 -23.86 2.72 -0.64
C LYS A 430 -23.66 3.23 -2.06
N HIS A 431 -24.41 2.67 -3.01
CA HIS A 431 -24.42 3.07 -4.42
C HIS A 431 -25.85 3.40 -4.89
N PRO A 432 -26.06 4.40 -5.76
CA PRO A 432 -27.40 4.73 -6.28
C PRO A 432 -28.13 3.54 -6.93
N ASP A 433 -27.38 2.70 -7.64
CA ASP A 433 -27.93 1.52 -8.32
C ASP A 433 -27.96 0.26 -7.45
N ASN A 434 -27.61 0.35 -6.16
CA ASN A 434 -27.68 -0.79 -5.25
C ASN A 434 -29.05 -0.87 -4.57
N PRO A 435 -29.95 -1.78 -4.98
CA PRO A 435 -31.27 -1.90 -4.36
C PRO A 435 -31.23 -2.56 -2.97
N CYS A 436 -30.08 -3.10 -2.56
CA CYS A 436 -29.93 -3.90 -1.35
C CYS A 436 -29.26 -3.14 -0.19
N TYR A 437 -28.82 -1.89 -0.40
CA TYR A 437 -28.14 -1.14 0.65
C TYR A 437 -29.02 -1.01 1.91
N ASP A 438 -28.45 -1.40 3.05
CA ASP A 438 -29.06 -1.27 4.37
C ASP A 438 -28.05 -0.61 5.30
N LYS A 439 -28.38 0.60 5.75
CA LYS A 439 -27.50 1.39 6.61
C LYS A 439 -27.20 0.71 7.95
N SER A 440 -28.19 0.09 8.59
CA SER A 440 -27.98 -0.56 9.89
C SER A 440 -27.05 -1.76 9.75
N TYR A 441 -27.25 -2.53 8.68
CA TYR A 441 -26.36 -3.65 8.34
C TYR A 441 -24.95 -3.15 7.99
N ALA A 442 -24.84 -2.07 7.20
CA ALA A 442 -23.57 -1.46 6.82
C ALA A 442 -22.78 -0.96 8.04
N GLU A 443 -23.44 -0.33 9.02
CA GLU A 443 -22.81 0.13 10.26
C GLU A 443 -22.14 -1.02 11.04
N GLU A 444 -22.69 -2.23 10.97
CA GLU A 444 -22.17 -3.40 11.69
C GLU A 444 -21.17 -4.24 10.87
N ASN A 445 -21.28 -4.24 9.53
CA ASN A 445 -20.61 -5.22 8.67
C ASN A 445 -19.65 -4.63 7.64
N SER A 446 -19.56 -3.30 7.46
CA SER A 446 -18.72 -2.71 6.39
C SER A 446 -17.22 -2.99 6.54
N LEU A 447 -16.74 -3.28 7.75
CA LEU A 447 -15.33 -3.60 8.00
C LEU A 447 -14.89 -4.90 7.31
N ILE A 448 -15.82 -5.75 6.88
CA ILE A 448 -15.51 -7.00 6.17
C ILE A 448 -14.67 -6.76 4.91
N PHE A 449 -14.88 -5.65 4.19
CA PHE A 449 -14.15 -5.37 2.95
C PHE A 449 -12.68 -4.99 3.18
N ILE A 450 -12.33 -4.54 4.38
CA ILE A 450 -11.03 -3.97 4.70
C ILE A 450 -9.98 -5.06 4.85
N GLY A 451 -10.35 -6.21 5.43
CA GLY A 451 -9.45 -7.36 5.60
C GLY A 451 -9.70 -8.53 4.64
N ASN A 452 -10.80 -8.53 3.88
CA ASN A 452 -11.18 -9.65 3.03
C ASN A 452 -10.47 -9.60 1.67
N THR A 453 -9.53 -10.53 1.45
CA THR A 453 -8.79 -10.69 0.19
C THR A 453 -9.42 -11.72 -0.76
N THR A 454 -10.37 -12.53 -0.29
CA THR A 454 -10.95 -13.66 -1.05
C THR A 454 -12.10 -13.22 -1.96
N SER A 455 -13.00 -12.37 -1.45
CA SER A 455 -14.20 -11.92 -2.19
C SER A 455 -14.27 -10.40 -2.37
N CYS A 456 -13.16 -9.71 -2.11
CA CYS A 456 -12.98 -8.29 -2.41
C CYS A 456 -11.53 -8.08 -2.85
N THR A 457 -11.31 -7.90 -4.15
CA THR A 457 -9.97 -7.63 -4.70
C THR A 457 -9.49 -6.22 -4.33
N PRO A 458 -8.18 -5.95 -4.43
CA PRO A 458 -7.63 -4.61 -4.23
C PRO A 458 -8.30 -3.57 -5.14
N ASP A 459 -8.51 -3.89 -6.41
CA ASP A 459 -9.10 -2.98 -7.39
C ASP A 459 -10.55 -2.64 -7.03
N MET A 460 -11.35 -3.64 -6.61
CA MET A 460 -12.71 -3.42 -6.12
C MET A 460 -12.72 -2.53 -4.86
N LEU A 461 -11.82 -2.79 -3.91
CA LEU A 461 -11.74 -2.01 -2.68
C LEU A 461 -11.33 -0.55 -2.93
N LEU A 462 -10.32 -0.33 -3.77
CA LEU A 462 -9.86 1.01 -4.15
C LEU A 462 -10.96 1.76 -4.93
N TYR A 463 -11.70 1.08 -5.81
CA TYR A 463 -12.88 1.65 -6.47
C TYR A 463 -13.94 2.09 -5.45
N MET A 464 -14.25 1.25 -4.45
CA MET A 464 -15.17 1.63 -3.38
C MET A 464 -14.67 2.85 -2.59
N PHE A 465 -13.35 2.99 -2.43
CA PHE A 465 -12.78 4.15 -1.76
C PHE A 465 -12.85 5.42 -2.60
N GLU A 466 -12.42 5.37 -3.86
CA GLU A 466 -12.50 6.47 -4.82
C GLU A 466 -13.92 7.05 -4.91
N HIS A 467 -14.92 6.18 -4.94
CA HIS A 467 -16.33 6.55 -5.06
C HIS A 467 -17.06 6.74 -3.71
N ARG A 468 -16.36 6.61 -2.58
CA ARG A 468 -16.90 6.75 -1.21
C ARG A 468 -18.11 5.87 -0.91
N LEU A 469 -18.05 4.60 -1.32
CA LEU A 469 -19.16 3.65 -1.25
C LEU A 469 -19.29 2.95 0.10
N LEU A 470 -18.39 3.18 1.06
CA LEU A 470 -18.42 2.60 2.41
C LEU A 470 -18.58 3.65 3.53
N PRO A 471 -19.56 4.58 3.46
CA PRO A 471 -19.63 5.74 4.36
C PRO A 471 -20.04 5.39 5.81
N ASP A 472 -20.61 4.20 6.02
CA ASP A 472 -21.10 3.77 7.34
C ASP A 472 -20.10 2.89 8.10
N ALA A 473 -18.95 2.55 7.49
CA ALA A 473 -17.87 1.87 8.19
C ALA A 473 -17.40 2.69 9.39
N MET A 474 -17.37 2.07 10.57
CA MET A 474 -17.08 2.73 11.83
C MET A 474 -16.37 1.82 12.83
N PHE A 475 -15.56 2.40 13.71
CA PHE A 475 -15.11 1.71 14.92
C PHE A 475 -16.23 1.68 15.96
N ASN A 476 -16.21 0.66 16.82
CA ASN A 476 -16.96 0.70 18.06
C ASN A 476 -16.26 1.66 19.05
N ASP A 477 -16.90 2.79 19.36
CA ASP A 477 -16.32 3.86 20.20
C ASP A 477 -17.24 4.19 21.38
N ILE A 478 -16.66 4.27 22.58
CA ILE A 478 -17.39 4.56 23.82
C ILE A 478 -17.99 5.97 23.83
N ARG A 479 -17.45 6.90 23.03
CA ARG A 479 -18.00 8.25 22.83
C ARG A 479 -19.17 8.28 21.84
N GLY A 480 -19.51 7.13 21.24
CA GLY A 480 -20.68 6.94 20.40
C GLY A 480 -20.38 6.78 18.91
N ARG A 481 -21.39 6.30 18.17
CA ARG A 481 -21.30 5.94 16.73
C ARG A 481 -20.77 7.06 15.84
N LYS A 482 -21.12 8.33 16.11
CA LYS A 482 -20.67 9.48 15.31
C LYS A 482 -19.15 9.61 15.35
N HIS A 483 -18.56 9.52 16.55
CA HIS A 483 -17.11 9.62 16.73
C HIS A 483 -16.41 8.41 16.10
N GLY A 484 -16.91 7.19 16.36
CA GLY A 484 -16.36 5.97 15.79
C GLY A 484 -16.38 5.95 14.25
N ARG A 485 -17.44 6.49 13.63
CA ARG A 485 -17.53 6.66 12.18
C ARG A 485 -16.52 7.67 11.68
N GLN A 486 -16.45 8.86 12.28
CA GLN A 486 -15.49 9.88 11.87
C GLN A 486 -14.06 9.32 11.91
N LEU A 487 -13.67 8.72 13.04
CA LEU A 487 -12.35 8.13 13.22
C LEU A 487 -12.05 7.07 12.16
N MET A 488 -13.01 6.20 11.86
CA MET A 488 -12.85 5.18 10.82
C MET A 488 -12.73 5.80 9.44
N GLN A 489 -13.63 6.70 9.06
CA GLN A 489 -13.64 7.31 7.72
C GLN A 489 -12.37 8.14 7.45
N GLU A 490 -11.80 8.78 8.47
CA GLU A 490 -10.51 9.48 8.35
C GLU A 490 -9.33 8.52 8.14
N ASN A 491 -9.44 7.24 8.53
CA ASN A 491 -8.34 6.28 8.52
C ASN A 491 -8.65 5.01 7.70
N ILE A 492 -9.75 4.97 6.94
CA ILE A 492 -10.26 3.72 6.34
C ILE A 492 -9.28 3.10 5.35
N GLU A 493 -8.61 3.94 4.56
CA GLU A 493 -7.63 3.48 3.60
C GLU A 493 -6.33 3.03 4.29
N PHE A 494 -5.89 3.74 5.33
CA PHE A 494 -4.80 3.26 6.19
C PHE A 494 -5.13 1.89 6.78
N MET A 495 -6.34 1.69 7.31
CA MET A 495 -6.76 0.40 7.85
C MET A 495 -6.70 -0.71 6.81
N ALA A 496 -7.15 -0.45 5.57
CA ALA A 496 -7.06 -1.42 4.48
C ALA A 496 -5.61 -1.77 4.16
N ARG A 497 -4.74 -0.78 3.97
CA ARG A 497 -3.30 -0.98 3.73
C ARG A 497 -2.61 -1.72 4.87
N CYS A 498 -3.00 -1.41 6.11
CA CYS A 498 -2.45 -2.06 7.29
C CYS A 498 -2.83 -3.54 7.36
N MET A 499 -4.04 -3.90 6.91
CA MET A 499 -4.56 -5.27 6.94
C MET A 499 -4.23 -6.11 5.71
N ARG A 500 -3.94 -5.46 4.58
CA ARG A 500 -3.83 -6.11 3.28
C ARG A 500 -2.41 -5.97 2.72
N ARG A 501 -1.96 -7.03 2.08
CA ARG A 501 -0.62 -7.14 1.48
C ARG A 501 -0.66 -7.17 -0.05
N ASP A 502 -1.86 -7.08 -0.62
CA ASP A 502 -2.16 -7.14 -2.04
C ASP A 502 -2.47 -5.75 -2.65
N ILE A 503 -2.55 -4.68 -1.86
CA ILE A 503 -2.77 -3.30 -2.33
C ILE A 503 -1.45 -2.70 -2.82
N LYS A 504 -1.20 -2.78 -4.13
CA LYS A 504 0.04 -2.27 -4.75
C LYS A 504 -0.01 -0.78 -5.13
N SER A 505 -1.20 -0.19 -5.21
CA SER A 505 -1.34 1.22 -5.56
C SER A 505 -0.87 2.12 -4.43
N GLN A 506 -0.01 3.09 -4.74
CA GLN A 506 0.40 4.13 -3.80
C GLN A 506 -0.55 5.34 -3.79
N GLN A 507 -1.51 5.39 -4.71
CA GLN A 507 -2.50 6.46 -4.76
C GLN A 507 -3.40 6.39 -3.52
N VAL A 508 -3.54 7.53 -2.85
CA VAL A 508 -4.41 7.70 -1.67
C VAL A 508 -5.64 8.50 -2.06
N PHE A 509 -6.83 7.92 -1.83
CA PHE A 509 -8.13 8.52 -2.12
C PHE A 509 -8.71 9.22 -0.90
N TYR A 510 -8.39 8.74 0.30
CA TYR A 510 -8.78 9.36 1.57
C TYR A 510 -7.60 10.03 2.24
N ARG A 511 -7.51 11.34 2.10
CA ARG A 511 -6.66 12.16 2.97
C ARG A 511 -7.46 12.62 4.19
N PRO A 512 -7.01 12.31 5.41
CA PRO A 512 -7.59 12.89 6.61
C PRO A 512 -7.60 14.41 6.50
N THR A 513 -8.78 15.04 6.62
CA THR A 513 -8.84 16.50 6.70
C THR A 513 -8.12 16.92 7.98
N ILE A 514 -7.20 17.89 7.91
CA ILE A 514 -6.72 18.57 9.12
C ILE A 514 -7.90 19.42 9.59
N ALA A 515 -8.76 18.84 10.44
CA ALA A 515 -9.80 19.59 11.11
C ALA A 515 -9.11 20.50 12.13
N LEU A 516 -8.77 21.72 11.72
CA LEU A 516 -8.59 22.82 12.66
C LEU A 516 -9.91 22.96 13.39
N ASP A 517 -9.89 22.67 14.69
CA ASP A 517 -11.02 22.78 15.59
C ASP A 517 -11.47 24.26 15.66
N LYS A 518 -12.33 24.64 14.72
CA LYS A 518 -13.14 25.86 14.77
C LYS A 518 -14.57 25.43 14.53
N GLY A 519 -15.33 25.42 15.61
CA GLY A 519 -16.70 24.93 15.62
C GLY A 519 -17.59 25.58 14.56
N GLY A 520 -18.51 24.77 14.06
CA GLY A 520 -19.71 25.21 13.36
C GLY A 520 -19.50 25.67 11.92
N GLU A 521 -19.59 24.73 10.98
CA GLU A 521 -20.51 24.71 9.83
C GLU A 521 -20.08 23.58 8.89
N ASP A 522 -21.04 22.92 8.24
CA ASP A 522 -20.77 21.94 7.18
C ASP A 522 -20.05 22.67 6.03
N VAL A 523 -18.71 22.62 6.03
CA VAL A 523 -17.91 23.10 4.91
C VAL A 523 -17.91 22.00 3.84
N PRO A 524 -18.42 22.25 2.61
CA PRO A 524 -18.31 21.28 1.53
C PRO A 524 -16.83 21.10 1.22
N VAL A 525 -16.31 19.90 1.42
CA VAL A 525 -14.93 19.57 1.03
C VAL A 525 -14.84 19.64 -0.49
N GLU A 526 -14.07 20.62 -0.98
CA GLU A 526 -13.74 20.83 -2.38
C GLU A 526 -13.25 19.54 -3.04
N ARG A 527 -13.84 19.24 -4.20
CA ARG A 527 -13.48 18.11 -5.06
C ARG A 527 -12.16 18.41 -5.76
N TYR A 528 -11.09 17.71 -5.42
CA TYR A 528 -9.86 17.69 -6.21
C TYR A 528 -9.76 16.38 -6.98
N ASN A 529 -9.53 16.48 -8.29
CA ASN A 529 -9.32 15.41 -9.27
C ASN A 529 -10.52 14.55 -9.72
N THR A 530 -11.52 15.18 -10.32
CA THR A 530 -12.22 14.59 -11.48
C THR A 530 -12.11 15.56 -12.64
N LYS A 531 -11.64 15.10 -13.81
CA LYS A 531 -11.63 15.92 -15.03
C LYS A 531 -13.04 16.48 -15.23
N LEU A 532 -13.16 17.80 -15.33
CA LEU A 532 -14.45 18.48 -15.55
C LEU A 532 -15.12 17.92 -16.82
N LYS A 533 -16.44 17.74 -16.78
CA LYS A 533 -17.22 17.51 -18.00
C LYS A 533 -17.17 18.77 -18.87
N TYR A 534 -17.38 18.64 -20.18
CA TYR A 534 -17.25 19.76 -21.12
C TYR A 534 -18.06 21.00 -20.72
N GLU A 535 -19.31 20.80 -20.28
CA GLU A 535 -20.19 21.89 -19.85
C GLU A 535 -19.66 22.58 -18.58
N ASP A 536 -19.20 21.80 -17.60
CA ASP A 536 -18.61 22.31 -16.35
C ASP A 536 -17.27 23.04 -16.61
N PHE A 537 -16.50 22.57 -17.59
CA PHE A 537 -15.25 23.22 -18.01
C PHE A 537 -15.50 24.60 -18.62
N VAL A 538 -16.52 24.74 -19.47
CA VAL A 538 -16.90 26.04 -20.06
C VAL A 538 -17.42 27.00 -18.98
N LEU A 539 -18.18 26.49 -18.01
CA LEU A 539 -18.62 27.29 -16.86
C LEU A 539 -17.44 27.78 -16.03
N ALA A 540 -16.50 26.89 -15.69
CA ALA A 540 -15.32 27.22 -14.91
C ALA A 540 -14.42 28.27 -15.60
N ILE A 541 -14.35 28.28 -16.94
CA ILE A 541 -13.66 29.36 -17.68
C ILE A 541 -14.32 30.71 -17.45
N ASN A 542 -15.66 30.77 -17.48
CA ASN A 542 -16.40 32.02 -17.36
C ASN A 542 -16.47 32.56 -15.92
N GLU A 543 -16.19 31.73 -14.92
CA GLU A 543 -16.10 32.16 -13.51
C GLU A 543 -14.84 33.02 -13.25
N GLU A 544 -13.83 32.93 -14.11
CA GLU A 544 -12.56 33.62 -13.95
C GLU A 544 -12.49 34.94 -14.75
N ASN A 545 -12.79 36.08 -14.11
CA ASN A 545 -12.67 37.39 -14.77
C ASN A 545 -11.22 37.78 -15.11
N THR A 546 -10.25 37.30 -14.33
CA THR A 546 -8.82 37.65 -14.49
C THR A 546 -7.97 36.52 -13.93
N ILE A 547 -6.98 36.07 -14.70
CA ILE A 547 -6.13 34.90 -14.41
C ILE A 547 -4.64 35.27 -14.52
N LEU A 548 -3.77 34.51 -13.84
CA LEU A 548 -2.33 34.73 -13.85
C LEU A 548 -1.59 33.56 -14.48
N SER A 549 -0.68 33.83 -15.40
CA SER A 549 0.28 32.80 -15.81
C SER A 549 1.26 32.47 -14.68
N LYS A 550 1.96 31.33 -14.78
CA LYS A 550 3.05 30.94 -13.87
C LYS A 550 4.16 32.00 -13.73
N ALA A 551 4.33 32.87 -14.73
CA ALA A 551 5.26 34.00 -14.70
C ALA A 551 4.65 35.30 -14.14
N HIS A 552 3.52 35.21 -13.42
CA HIS A 552 2.76 36.33 -12.84
C HIS A 552 2.24 37.39 -13.83
N LYS A 553 2.22 37.07 -15.13
CA LYS A 553 1.57 37.92 -16.13
C LYS A 553 0.05 37.78 -16.06
N GLU A 554 -0.65 38.91 -16.10
CA GLU A 554 -2.11 39.02 -15.99
C GLU A 554 -2.83 38.92 -17.33
N TRP A 555 -3.89 38.11 -17.36
CA TRP A 555 -4.75 37.90 -18.51
C TRP A 555 -6.20 38.06 -18.09
N ARG A 556 -7.04 38.55 -19.00
CA ARG A 556 -8.48 38.73 -18.78
C ARG A 556 -9.24 37.75 -19.65
N VAL A 557 -10.12 36.95 -19.06
CA VAL A 557 -11.07 36.15 -19.84
C VAL A 557 -12.16 37.08 -20.32
N VAL A 558 -12.29 37.23 -21.65
CA VAL A 558 -13.27 38.13 -22.26
C VAL A 558 -14.61 37.41 -22.42
N ARG A 559 -14.57 36.14 -22.88
CA ARG A 559 -15.70 35.22 -22.92
C ARG A 559 -15.23 33.79 -23.22
N ALA A 560 -16.01 32.80 -22.79
CA ALA A 560 -15.96 31.46 -23.34
C ALA A 560 -17.38 30.94 -23.63
N ASP A 561 -17.55 30.30 -24.77
CA ASP A 561 -18.76 29.56 -25.11
C ASP A 561 -18.40 28.16 -25.64
N ASN A 562 -19.39 27.36 -26.02
CA ASN A 562 -19.20 25.99 -26.52
C ASN A 562 -18.43 25.91 -27.86
N THR A 563 -18.00 27.04 -28.42
CA THR A 563 -17.27 27.11 -29.70
C THR A 563 -15.94 27.83 -29.56
N LYS A 564 -15.90 28.96 -28.85
CA LYS A 564 -14.71 29.83 -28.77
C LYS A 564 -14.46 30.38 -27.37
N THR A 565 -13.18 30.46 -27.04
CA THR A 565 -12.67 31.14 -25.85
C THR A 565 -11.78 32.31 -26.28
N ILE A 566 -12.04 33.50 -25.72
CA ILE A 566 -11.30 34.73 -25.97
C ILE A 566 -10.64 35.21 -24.68
N ILE A 567 -9.32 35.39 -24.75
CA ILE A 567 -8.49 35.84 -23.63
C ILE A 567 -7.68 37.06 -24.08
N GLU A 568 -7.62 38.09 -23.25
CA GLU A 568 -6.88 39.32 -23.50
C GLU A 568 -5.62 39.37 -22.62
N ASP A 569 -4.48 39.70 -23.22
CA ASP A 569 -3.27 40.11 -22.54
C ASP A 569 -3.46 41.52 -21.99
N VAL A 570 -3.59 41.68 -20.67
CA VAL A 570 -3.94 42.96 -20.03
C VAL A 570 -2.88 44.02 -20.25
N GLU A 571 -1.60 43.62 -20.33
CA GLU A 571 -0.47 44.54 -20.49
C GLU A 571 -0.35 45.05 -21.93
N LYS A 572 -0.58 44.16 -22.91
CA LYS A 572 -0.41 44.47 -24.34
C LYS A 572 -1.70 44.82 -25.07
N GLY A 573 -2.87 44.63 -24.45
CA GLY A 573 -4.18 44.81 -25.07
C GLY A 573 -4.44 43.88 -26.26
N LYS A 574 -3.70 42.77 -26.37
CA LYS A 574 -3.82 41.81 -27.49
C LYS A 574 -4.78 40.70 -27.10
N THR A 575 -5.77 40.45 -27.95
CA THR A 575 -6.73 39.35 -27.79
C THR A 575 -6.28 38.08 -28.51
N PHE A 576 -6.52 36.95 -27.87
CA PHE A 576 -6.24 35.60 -28.36
C PHE A 576 -7.55 34.84 -28.43
N GLU A 577 -7.85 34.27 -29.59
CA GLU A 577 -9.07 33.51 -29.85
C GLU A 577 -8.71 32.07 -30.19
N MET A 578 -9.32 31.12 -29.49
CA MET A 578 -9.08 29.69 -29.68
C MET A 578 -10.37 28.88 -29.58
N ASN A 579 -10.38 27.70 -30.19
CA ASN A 579 -11.51 26.79 -30.11
C ASN A 579 -11.60 26.23 -28.68
N THR A 580 -12.78 26.34 -28.06
CA THR A 580 -13.00 25.85 -26.69
C THR A 580 -12.84 24.35 -26.57
N ARG A 581 -13.10 23.62 -27.65
CA ARG A 581 -12.94 22.16 -27.69
C ARG A 581 -11.48 21.76 -27.69
N ASP A 582 -10.61 22.48 -28.38
CA ASP A 582 -9.16 22.21 -28.37
C ASP A 582 -8.55 22.46 -26.99
N LEU A 583 -9.04 23.49 -26.29
CA LEU A 583 -8.71 23.74 -24.87
C LEU A 583 -9.18 22.59 -23.96
N TYR A 584 -10.37 22.06 -24.21
CA TYR A 584 -10.90 20.94 -23.44
C TYR A 584 -10.14 19.64 -23.70
N GLU A 585 -9.76 19.36 -24.95
CA GLU A 585 -8.90 18.22 -25.28
C GLU A 585 -7.53 18.34 -24.59
N ALA A 586 -6.98 19.55 -24.46
CA ALA A 586 -5.78 19.77 -23.67
C ALA A 586 -6.01 19.48 -22.17
N HIS A 587 -7.15 19.89 -21.61
CA HIS A 587 -7.55 19.58 -20.23
C HIS A 587 -7.70 18.06 -19.99
N LEU A 588 -8.29 17.33 -20.93
CA LEU A 588 -8.46 15.88 -20.81
C LEU A 588 -7.11 15.13 -20.86
N HIS A 589 -6.18 15.55 -21.73
CA HIS A 589 -4.94 14.83 -21.97
C HIS A 589 -3.75 15.28 -21.12
N LEU A 590 -3.76 16.49 -20.57
CA LEU A 590 -2.66 17.01 -19.74
C LEU A 590 -3.01 16.87 -18.27
N GLU A 591 -2.09 16.29 -17.49
CA GLU A 591 -2.19 16.31 -16.02
C GLU A 591 -1.89 17.70 -15.46
N GLU A 592 -2.40 18.01 -14.26
CA GLU A 592 -2.27 19.34 -13.66
C GLU A 592 -0.82 19.83 -13.55
N ASN A 593 0.12 18.89 -13.41
CA ASN A 593 1.57 19.14 -13.30
C ASN A 593 2.23 19.45 -14.65
N ASP A 594 1.60 19.03 -15.75
CA ASP A 594 2.16 19.08 -17.10
C ASP A 594 1.67 20.30 -17.89
N ILE A 595 0.81 21.14 -17.32
CA ILE A 595 0.28 22.35 -17.98
C ILE A 595 1.39 23.39 -18.12
N GLN A 596 1.99 23.48 -19.31
CA GLN A 596 3.00 24.45 -19.69
C GLN A 596 2.82 24.88 -21.16
N ILE A 597 3.45 25.96 -21.59
CA ILE A 597 3.29 26.50 -22.96
C ILE A 597 3.64 25.44 -24.03
N SER A 598 4.72 24.68 -23.81
CA SER A 598 5.20 23.65 -24.74
C SER A 598 4.23 22.48 -24.90
N THR A 599 3.55 22.08 -23.82
CA THR A 599 2.63 20.94 -23.78
C THR A 599 1.21 21.31 -24.23
N VAL A 600 0.82 22.57 -24.09
CA VAL A 600 -0.49 23.09 -24.54
C VAL A 600 -0.46 23.51 -26.01
N ALA A 601 0.70 23.93 -26.54
CA ALA A 601 0.86 24.36 -27.93
C ALA A 601 0.38 23.37 -29.02
N PRO A 602 0.52 22.03 -28.87
CA PRO A 602 0.00 21.06 -29.84
C PRO A 602 -1.52 21.12 -30.02
N TYR A 603 -2.26 21.54 -28.99
CA TYR A 603 -3.73 21.56 -29.01
C TYR A 603 -4.28 22.87 -29.62
N VAL A 604 -3.78 24.02 -29.17
CA VAL A 604 -4.36 25.33 -29.52
C VAL A 604 -3.54 26.14 -30.52
N GLY A 605 -2.38 25.62 -30.94
CA GLY A 605 -1.41 26.30 -31.78
C GLY A 605 -0.46 27.24 -31.02
N LYS A 606 0.74 27.46 -31.58
CA LYS A 606 1.82 28.24 -30.93
C LYS A 606 1.43 29.68 -30.58
N GLU A 607 0.56 30.30 -31.37
CA GLU A 607 0.11 31.67 -31.14
C GLU A 607 -0.78 31.82 -29.90
N ASN A 608 -1.56 30.79 -29.56
CA ASN A 608 -2.49 30.78 -28.44
C ASN A 608 -1.95 30.10 -27.18
N ALA A 609 -0.84 29.35 -27.30
CA ALA A 609 -0.30 28.49 -26.27
C ALA A 609 -0.03 29.21 -24.93
N SER A 610 0.43 30.46 -24.96
CA SER A 610 0.68 31.24 -23.74
C SER A 610 -0.60 31.61 -22.98
N ALA A 611 -1.65 31.98 -23.71
CA ALA A 611 -2.93 32.34 -23.13
C ALA A 611 -3.68 31.09 -22.63
N ALA A 612 -3.64 30.01 -23.41
CA ALA A 612 -4.23 28.72 -23.06
C ALA A 612 -3.57 28.07 -21.84
N SER A 613 -2.23 28.08 -21.76
CA SER A 613 -1.51 27.56 -20.61
C SER A 613 -1.82 28.35 -19.33
N ALA A 614 -1.92 29.69 -19.42
CA ALA A 614 -2.36 30.50 -18.30
C ALA A 614 -3.79 30.13 -17.88
N LEU A 615 -4.70 29.95 -18.83
CA LEU A 615 -6.08 29.56 -18.54
C LEU A 615 -6.18 28.22 -17.82
N LEU A 616 -5.64 27.16 -18.40
CA LEU A 616 -5.67 25.82 -17.83
C LEU A 616 -4.98 25.76 -16.47
N TYR A 617 -3.87 26.48 -16.30
CA TYR A 617 -3.16 26.57 -15.02
C TYR A 617 -4.04 27.08 -13.87
N ASN A 618 -4.99 28.00 -14.15
CA ASN A 618 -5.85 28.58 -13.13
C ASN A 618 -7.16 27.82 -12.94
N ILE A 619 -7.67 27.16 -13.98
CA ILE A 619 -8.97 26.46 -13.93
C ILE A 619 -8.82 25.03 -13.45
N VAL A 620 -7.74 24.35 -13.83
CA VAL A 620 -7.56 22.91 -13.59
C VAL A 620 -6.12 22.56 -13.21
N GLY A 621 -5.27 23.55 -12.95
CA GLY A 621 -3.89 23.36 -12.54
C GLY A 621 -3.61 23.93 -11.16
N ARG A 622 -2.35 23.86 -10.73
CA ARG A 622 -1.89 24.36 -9.41
C ARG A 622 -2.15 25.86 -9.14
N GLY A 623 -2.62 26.62 -10.14
CA GLY A 623 -3.01 28.02 -10.00
C GLY A 623 -4.36 28.22 -9.29
N GLN A 624 -5.22 27.20 -9.18
CA GLN A 624 -6.51 27.30 -8.48
C GLN A 624 -6.34 27.80 -7.04
N SER A 625 -5.43 27.20 -6.27
CA SER A 625 -5.18 27.59 -4.88
C SER A 625 -4.64 29.02 -4.76
N PHE A 626 -3.85 29.47 -5.74
CA PHE A 626 -3.28 30.83 -5.77
C PHE A 626 -4.33 31.88 -6.15
N ASN A 627 -5.22 31.58 -7.10
CA ASN A 627 -6.35 32.44 -7.45
C ASN A 627 -7.37 32.52 -6.32
N ASN A 628 -7.66 31.41 -5.64
CA ASN A 628 -8.53 31.40 -4.45
C ASN A 628 -7.92 32.23 -3.31
N LEU A 629 -6.60 32.13 -3.09
CA LEU A 629 -5.87 32.95 -2.12
C LEU A 629 -5.93 34.45 -2.49
N ARG A 630 -5.80 34.82 -3.77
CA ARG A 630 -5.91 36.21 -4.26
C ARG A 630 -7.33 36.75 -4.21
N LYS A 631 -8.36 35.94 -4.53
CA LYS A 631 -9.78 36.29 -4.36
C LYS A 631 -10.06 36.57 -2.88
N PHE A 632 -9.57 35.70 -1.99
CA PHE A 632 -9.65 35.89 -0.54
C PHE A 632 -8.93 37.16 -0.06
N THR A 633 -7.70 37.43 -0.53
CA THR A 633 -6.98 38.67 -0.15
C THR A 633 -7.63 39.93 -0.72
N ASN A 634 -8.15 39.91 -1.95
CA ASN A 634 -8.85 41.04 -2.54
C ASN A 634 -10.17 41.36 -1.81
N GLU A 635 -10.89 40.33 -1.35
CA GLU A 635 -12.08 40.51 -0.50
C GLU A 635 -11.71 41.07 0.89
N ILE A 636 -10.61 40.62 1.49
CA ILE A 636 -10.04 41.22 2.71
C ILE A 636 -9.66 42.70 2.49
N PHE A 637 -8.99 43.03 1.39
CA PHE A 637 -8.59 44.41 1.08
C PHE A 637 -9.78 45.33 0.77
N LYS A 638 -10.87 44.81 0.17
CA LYS A 638 -12.14 45.55 0.06
C LYS A 638 -12.77 45.81 1.44
N TYR A 639 -12.76 44.82 2.33
CA TYR A 639 -13.27 44.95 3.70
C TYR A 639 -12.46 45.97 4.52
N LEU A 640 -11.14 46.04 4.30
CA LEU A 640 -10.24 46.97 4.98
C LEU A 640 -10.31 48.41 4.43
N LYS A 641 -10.83 48.64 3.21
CA LYS A 641 -11.06 49.98 2.63
C LYS A 641 -12.44 50.58 2.95
N LEU A 642 -13.31 49.84 3.64
CA LEU A 642 -14.63 50.29 4.10
C LEU A 642 -14.67 50.64 5.60
N LYS A 643 -13.52 50.90 6.22
CA LYS A 643 -13.41 51.50 7.55
C LYS A 643 -12.75 52.87 7.49
#